data_AF-A0A8B8HSV9-F1
#
_entry.id   AF-A0A8B8HSV9-F1
#
_cell.length_a   1.000
_cell.length_b   1.000
_cell.length_c   1.000
_cell.angle_alpha   90.00
_cell.angle_beta   90.00
_cell.angle_gamma   90.00
#
_symmetry.space_group_name_H-M   'P 1'
#
loop_
_entity.id
_entity.type
_entity.pdbx_description
1 polymer ?
#
loop_
_entity_poly.entity_id
_entity_poly.type
_entity_poly.pdbx_seq_one_letter_code
_entity_poly.pdbx_strand_id
1 'polypeptide(L)'
;MITATKNNKDVPQAINSCLVSITSCQEWDIKTIEFIGNRLKGYHPLQKVLADCHGSQCGYCTPGWIMAMYSLLQTKKPTMLEIENSFGSNICRCTGYRPILQAFKKFASDAPNSYEISDIEDLKICDKSGDVCSRSNCSEIDWCMVSKSDILNEILHIELSDKRHWYRVHTLSDVFGIWHEKGTESYMLVAGNTGKGVYPILEYPNLLIDVTGISELKGFYVDQNLVIGAGNTLTDVMKIFKTVSATEYFNYLIGLDDHLQLVAHIAVRNIMPRAQNAHAIVNAGFLYKINENQNQVISCRIVYGGLSAKFNRSWKTERYLVGKSLFLNETLQDALEILENEIIVTENLPDPPVQSRKIIALGLFYKGLISLCPSTVLHPRYRSGTVKLHEKRPVSEGQQVFDTNPILWPLSKAIPKLDALIQCAGESEYTDDIQALSGEVYAAFVLTTVALGTIEKIDPSEALKEPGVIAFYSASDIPGVNSFTPPVNEFYLCNEELLCNGEVKFYNQPLGIIVAKSQKIANKATTLVKVSYSNVRNPVYDIKFAKNDPSKVTLLDSRDATMRGNDISKIIKGDNTVYGQYHFAMETLLCLTRPTEEGLQLFVTTQWIDTVQQVISRMLEIGHQRIDIYVRRLGGSFGLKMSRASQVAAACALVAYKLNRPCRFINTLSTNMRAVGKRLPCSTNFEIGVNNKGVIQYMNYELYSDNGYVLNEPFLNMTFESFTNCYRTDSWNYKAFNGLTDTPSNTWCRSPGSLEKIAMAELIMEQISYELNQDPIEVRLANLDPIFRDDINEILKTIKVNSDYAERLVSVEKFNSNNRWKKRGLRFSFLKWAPFGYPQLNVNMSVYNDDGTVSITTGGIEMGQGINTRATQICAYILNIPIDKIQIKPNTTMTSPNTLPSGGSLMSQNVGIGVRRCSEELLRRLEPVRKTMNNPTWEELIKRAFEMNVDLQVHAFVNESDIQNYNVYGITLAEVEIDVLTGESEIIRVDLIEDVGRSINPAIDIGQIEGAFIMGVGYWTSENLVVDGQTGELLTNRTWDYWVPQARDIPQDFRIYFREKSFSRELIFGAKGTDEPATCMGIAVPIAMRQAVSAARLESGIPSTNWFPIDGPYTVDKIALSCATRIEDFKFY
;
A
#
# COMPACT_ATOMS: atom_id res chain seq x y z
N MET A 1 11.69 10.63 -5.37
CA MET A 1 11.80 11.88 -4.60
C MET A 1 13.26 12.29 -4.61
N ILE A 2 13.53 13.59 -4.72
CA ILE A 2 14.87 14.19 -4.78
C ILE A 2 14.97 15.31 -3.73
N THR A 3 16.18 15.75 -3.41
CA THR A 3 16.40 17.02 -2.71
C THR A 3 16.77 18.08 -3.74
N ALA A 4 16.17 19.26 -3.67
CA ALA A 4 16.52 20.36 -4.56
C ALA A 4 16.65 21.69 -3.81
N THR A 5 17.59 22.52 -4.24
CA THR A 5 17.84 23.88 -3.74
C THR A 5 17.70 24.85 -4.92
N LYS A 6 16.72 25.76 -4.87
CA LYS A 6 16.34 26.58 -6.04
C LYS A 6 17.25 27.79 -6.30
N ASN A 7 17.91 28.29 -5.26
CA ASN A 7 18.93 29.35 -5.30
C ASN A 7 19.96 29.10 -4.19
N ASN A 8 21.19 29.60 -4.32
CA ASN A 8 22.25 29.45 -3.30
C ASN A 8 21.95 30.07 -1.91
N LYS A 9 20.78 30.70 -1.72
CA LYS A 9 20.29 31.23 -0.43
C LYS A 9 19.05 30.49 0.10
N ASP A 10 18.46 29.60 -0.70
CA ASP A 10 17.26 28.86 -0.33
C ASP A 10 17.62 27.61 0.47
N VAL A 11 16.70 27.18 1.32
CA VAL A 11 16.84 25.93 2.09
C VAL A 11 16.52 24.73 1.18
N PRO A 12 17.28 23.62 1.23
CA PRO A 12 16.98 22.43 0.43
C PRO A 12 15.59 21.83 0.75
N GLN A 13 14.88 21.34 -0.27
CA GLN A 13 13.51 20.83 -0.15
C GLN A 13 13.36 19.44 -0.78
N ALA A 14 12.49 18.61 -0.19
CA ALA A 14 12.08 17.33 -0.75
C ALA A 14 11.08 17.56 -1.90
N ILE A 15 11.36 16.99 -3.07
CA ILE A 15 10.54 17.18 -4.28
C ILE A 15 10.16 15.86 -4.94
N ASN A 16 8.90 15.77 -5.37
CA ASN A 16 8.39 14.71 -6.23
C ASN A 16 8.82 14.96 -7.68
N SER A 17 9.95 14.37 -8.08
CA SER A 17 10.55 14.49 -9.41
C SER A 17 9.60 14.12 -10.57
N CYS A 18 8.59 13.28 -10.34
CA CYS A 18 7.58 12.93 -11.34
C CYS A 18 6.60 14.06 -11.72
N LEU A 19 6.55 15.17 -10.97
CA LEU A 19 5.63 16.30 -11.21
C LEU A 19 6.33 17.57 -11.69
N VAL A 20 7.67 17.62 -11.67
CA VAL A 20 8.45 18.83 -11.99
C VAL A 20 9.00 18.77 -13.40
N SER A 21 8.81 19.83 -14.19
CA SER A 21 9.43 19.98 -15.50
C SER A 21 10.93 20.27 -15.36
N ILE A 22 11.76 19.60 -16.15
CA ILE A 22 13.20 19.86 -16.23
C ILE A 22 13.48 21.33 -16.58
N THR A 23 12.64 21.95 -17.42
CA THR A 23 12.80 23.38 -17.80
C THR A 23 12.64 24.34 -16.62
N SER A 24 11.85 23.99 -15.60
CA SER A 24 11.69 24.78 -14.37
C SER A 24 12.83 24.58 -13.37
N CYS A 25 13.74 23.63 -13.60
CA CYS A 25 14.89 23.34 -12.74
C CYS A 25 16.15 24.17 -13.06
N GLN A 26 16.06 25.14 -13.97
CA GLN A 26 17.17 26.04 -14.28
C GLN A 26 17.66 26.76 -13.01
N GLU A 27 18.97 26.66 -12.74
CA GLU A 27 19.67 27.10 -11.51
C GLU A 27 19.46 26.25 -10.23
N TRP A 28 18.75 25.12 -10.30
CA TRP A 28 18.54 24.26 -9.13
C TRP A 28 19.73 23.31 -8.90
N ASP A 29 20.24 23.25 -7.68
CA ASP A 29 21.11 22.15 -7.21
C ASP A 29 20.23 20.95 -6.84
N ILE A 30 20.34 19.86 -7.60
CA ILE A 30 19.53 18.64 -7.44
C ILE A 30 20.41 17.49 -6.95
N LYS A 31 19.99 16.87 -5.84
CA LYS A 31 20.64 15.73 -5.20
C LYS A 31 19.69 14.53 -5.16
N THR A 32 20.23 13.38 -5.56
CA THR A 32 19.55 12.07 -5.60
C THR A 32 20.16 11.13 -4.55
N ILE A 33 19.71 9.87 -4.49
CA ILE A 33 20.14 8.92 -3.45
C ILE A 33 21.61 8.50 -3.59
N GLU A 34 22.12 8.45 -4.82
CA GLU A 34 23.47 8.08 -5.19
C GLU A 34 24.50 9.16 -4.83
N PHE A 35 24.04 10.40 -4.66
CA PHE A 35 24.88 11.54 -4.24
C PHE A 35 25.33 11.38 -2.79
N ILE A 36 24.41 11.05 -1.88
CA ILE A 36 24.67 11.11 -0.42
C ILE A 36 25.54 9.95 0.10
N GLY A 37 25.60 8.82 -0.61
CA GLY A 37 26.40 7.65 -0.23
C GLY A 37 26.10 6.42 -1.09
N ASN A 38 27.10 5.55 -1.22
CA ASN A 38 27.06 4.30 -2.01
C ASN A 38 28.26 3.41 -1.64
N ARG A 39 28.38 2.19 -2.21
CA ARG A 39 29.47 1.26 -1.86
C ARG A 39 30.89 1.82 -2.08
N LEU A 40 31.08 2.74 -3.03
CA LEU A 40 32.40 3.28 -3.40
C LEU A 40 32.79 4.48 -2.51
N LYS A 41 31.83 5.35 -2.16
CA LYS A 41 32.04 6.51 -1.29
C LYS A 41 31.88 6.19 0.21
N GLY A 42 31.30 5.03 0.51
CA GLY A 42 30.73 4.71 1.83
C GLY A 42 29.26 5.14 1.92
N TYR A 43 28.48 4.38 2.70
CA TYR A 43 27.06 4.66 2.91
C TYR A 43 26.85 5.79 3.94
N HIS A 44 25.91 6.68 3.64
CA HIS A 44 25.44 7.76 4.51
C HIS A 44 24.84 7.20 5.82
N PRO A 45 24.92 7.91 6.96
CA PRO A 45 24.29 7.46 8.21
C PRO A 45 22.80 7.09 8.07
N LEU A 46 22.02 7.86 7.30
CA LEU A 46 20.61 7.52 7.00
C LEU A 46 20.45 6.17 6.27
N GLN A 47 21.35 5.85 5.35
CA GLN A 47 21.31 4.61 4.57
C GLN A 47 21.64 3.40 5.48
N LYS A 48 22.67 3.55 6.32
CA LYS A 48 23.08 2.54 7.32
C LYS A 48 21.97 2.31 8.35
N VAL A 49 21.55 3.35 9.06
CA VAL A 49 20.55 3.24 10.15
C VAL A 49 19.22 2.68 9.63
N LEU A 50 18.78 3.01 8.42
CA LEU A 50 17.56 2.43 7.85
C LEU A 50 17.72 0.94 7.51
N ALA A 51 18.88 0.52 7.00
CA ALA A 51 19.17 -0.90 6.76
C ALA A 51 19.28 -1.69 8.07
N ASP A 52 20.04 -1.16 9.04
CA ASP A 52 20.29 -1.77 10.36
C ASP A 52 19.02 -1.89 11.20
N CYS A 53 18.08 -0.96 11.08
CA CYS A 53 16.74 -1.04 11.70
C CYS A 53 15.71 -1.84 10.89
N HIS A 54 16.12 -2.54 9.82
CA HIS A 54 15.26 -3.38 8.98
C HIS A 54 14.14 -2.59 8.25
N GLY A 55 14.37 -1.31 7.97
CA GLY A 55 13.43 -0.41 7.29
C GLY A 55 13.34 -0.61 5.77
N SER A 56 14.01 -1.63 5.21
CA SER A 56 13.95 -1.99 3.80
C SER A 56 13.68 -3.48 3.60
N GLN A 57 12.63 -3.80 2.83
CA GLN A 57 12.25 -5.17 2.44
C GLN A 57 12.40 -5.36 0.93
N CYS A 58 11.39 -4.97 0.14
CA CYS A 58 11.46 -5.04 -1.32
C CYS A 58 12.49 -4.04 -1.89
N GLY A 59 12.70 -2.91 -1.21
CA GLY A 59 13.68 -1.85 -1.51
C GLY A 59 13.16 -0.69 -2.37
N TYR A 60 12.08 -0.89 -3.12
CA TYR A 60 11.67 0.03 -4.19
C TYR A 60 11.28 1.43 -3.70
N CYS A 61 10.65 1.55 -2.52
CA CYS A 61 10.32 2.85 -1.93
C CYS A 61 11.49 3.49 -1.16
N THR A 62 12.51 2.71 -0.79
CA THR A 62 13.55 3.06 0.20
C THR A 62 14.33 4.34 -0.16
N PRO A 63 14.76 4.57 -1.41
CA PRO A 63 15.37 5.85 -1.80
C PRO A 63 14.48 7.07 -1.50
N GLY A 64 13.17 6.96 -1.74
CA GLY A 64 12.23 8.06 -1.49
C GLY A 64 12.11 8.44 -0.02
N TRP A 65 12.17 7.45 0.88
CA TRP A 65 12.19 7.65 2.33
C TRP A 65 13.47 8.35 2.81
N ILE A 66 14.62 7.90 2.31
CA ILE A 66 15.91 8.49 2.69
C ILE A 66 16.04 9.93 2.17
N MET A 67 15.62 10.22 0.93
CA MET A 67 15.66 11.58 0.40
C MET A 67 14.67 12.53 1.08
N ALA A 68 13.52 12.04 1.56
CA ALA A 68 12.63 12.82 2.42
C ALA A 68 13.34 13.23 3.72
N MET A 69 13.93 12.26 4.42
CA MET A 69 14.60 12.49 5.70
C MET A 69 15.87 13.34 5.55
N TYR A 70 16.66 13.11 4.50
CA TYR A 70 17.84 13.91 4.18
C TYR A 70 17.46 15.38 3.97
N SER A 71 16.44 15.65 3.15
CA SER A 71 15.93 17.02 2.94
C SER A 71 15.50 17.67 4.24
N LEU A 72 14.75 16.95 5.10
CA LEU A 72 14.30 17.47 6.39
C LEU A 72 15.49 17.87 7.28
N LEU A 73 16.51 17.01 7.39
CA LEU A 73 17.72 17.27 8.17
C LEU A 73 18.57 18.43 7.63
N GLN A 74 18.53 18.73 6.32
CA GLN A 74 19.16 19.94 5.78
C GLN A 74 18.44 21.23 6.20
N THR A 75 17.18 21.15 6.64
CA THR A 75 16.38 22.35 7.01
C THR A 75 16.50 22.71 8.49
N LYS A 76 16.55 21.70 9.36
CA LYS A 76 16.67 21.80 10.83
C LYS A 76 16.94 20.41 11.42
N LYS A 77 17.24 20.34 12.73
CA LYS A 77 17.11 19.11 13.51
C LYS A 77 15.65 18.99 14.00
N PRO A 78 14.83 18.07 13.45
CA PRO A 78 13.41 17.95 13.76
C PRO A 78 13.17 17.18 15.08
N THR A 79 11.98 17.31 15.66
CA THR A 79 11.52 16.39 16.73
C THR A 79 11.02 15.06 16.15
N MET A 80 10.84 14.03 16.99
CA MET A 80 10.29 12.73 16.57
C MET A 80 8.88 12.89 15.95
N LEU A 81 8.05 13.77 16.50
CA LEU A 81 6.73 14.08 15.97
C LEU A 81 6.80 14.80 14.60
N GLU A 82 7.76 15.71 14.44
CA GLU A 82 7.98 16.40 13.17
C GLU A 82 8.48 15.45 12.08
N ILE A 83 9.29 14.45 12.44
CA ILE A 83 9.73 13.38 11.54
C ILE A 83 8.52 12.58 11.03
N GLU A 84 7.66 12.08 11.92
CA GLU A 84 6.44 11.35 11.51
C GLU A 84 5.54 12.19 10.60
N ASN A 85 5.31 13.45 10.98
CA ASN A 85 4.48 14.40 10.25
C ASN A 85 5.09 14.86 8.91
N SER A 86 6.37 14.56 8.65
CA SER A 86 7.06 14.88 7.40
C SER A 86 7.01 13.73 6.38
N PHE A 87 6.43 12.58 6.73
CA PHE A 87 6.42 11.38 5.87
C PHE A 87 5.05 11.02 5.27
N GLY A 88 4.02 11.88 5.37
CA GLY A 88 2.70 11.63 4.77
C GLY A 88 2.67 11.57 3.23
N SER A 89 3.74 12.01 2.57
CA SER A 89 3.94 11.83 1.12
C SER A 89 4.50 10.47 0.72
N ASN A 90 4.93 9.63 1.68
CA ASN A 90 5.74 8.45 1.40
C ASN A 90 4.95 7.17 1.72
N ILE A 91 4.93 6.23 0.77
CA ILE A 91 4.17 4.97 0.86
C ILE A 91 5.16 3.79 0.91
N CYS A 92 4.85 2.80 1.75
CA CYS A 92 5.53 1.51 1.79
C CYS A 92 4.51 0.39 1.97
N ARG A 93 4.44 -0.55 1.02
CA ARG A 93 3.53 -1.70 1.10
C ARG A 93 4.08 -2.89 1.90
N CYS A 94 5.37 -2.87 2.25
CA CYS A 94 6.07 -4.04 2.80
C CYS A 94 6.34 -3.99 4.31
N THR A 95 6.75 -2.83 4.86
CA THR A 95 7.41 -2.79 6.18
C THR A 95 6.49 -2.53 7.37
N GLY A 96 5.20 -2.27 7.14
CA GLY A 96 4.30 -1.80 8.20
C GLY A 96 4.71 -0.45 8.83
N TYR A 97 5.59 0.32 8.17
CA TYR A 97 6.13 1.63 8.56
C TYR A 97 6.96 1.68 9.87
N ARG A 98 6.64 0.90 10.90
CA ARG A 98 7.32 0.85 12.21
C ARG A 98 8.86 0.89 12.14
N PRO A 99 9.57 0.01 11.38
CA PRO A 99 11.02 0.03 11.35
C PRO A 99 11.59 1.30 10.70
N ILE A 100 10.87 1.89 9.73
CA ILE A 100 11.27 3.14 9.07
C ILE A 100 11.18 4.30 10.07
N LEU A 101 10.08 4.39 10.81
CA LEU A 101 9.89 5.43 11.83
C LEU A 101 10.89 5.29 12.98
N GLN A 102 11.09 4.08 13.50
CA GLN A 102 12.12 3.83 14.53
C GLN A 102 13.54 4.16 14.04
N ALA A 103 13.87 3.87 12.78
CA ALA A 103 15.16 4.24 12.19
C ALA A 103 15.36 5.76 12.15
N PHE A 104 14.39 6.51 11.64
CA PHE A 104 14.55 7.95 11.44
C PHE A 104 14.37 8.77 12.73
N LYS A 105 13.55 8.32 13.69
CA LYS A 105 13.43 8.97 15.01
C LYS A 105 14.77 9.08 15.76
N LYS A 106 15.74 8.20 15.50
CA LYS A 106 17.11 8.29 16.05
C LYS A 106 17.86 9.58 15.69
N PHE A 107 17.45 10.27 14.63
CA PHE A 107 18.04 11.55 14.21
C PHE A 107 17.30 12.78 14.78
N ALA A 108 16.29 12.58 15.62
CA ALA A 108 15.52 13.67 16.21
C ALA A 108 16.29 14.45 17.28
N SER A 109 15.82 15.66 17.60
CA SER A 109 16.33 16.47 18.71
C SER A 109 15.99 15.90 20.10
N ASP A 110 14.90 15.14 20.20
CA ASP A 110 14.29 14.58 21.41
C ASP A 110 14.42 13.05 21.51
N ALA A 111 15.30 12.44 20.71
CA ALA A 111 15.52 11.00 20.71
C ALA A 111 16.17 10.51 22.03
N PRO A 112 15.62 9.49 22.71
CA PRO A 112 16.24 8.93 23.91
C PRO A 112 17.53 8.19 23.54
N ASN A 113 18.63 8.59 24.18
CA ASN A 113 20.01 8.27 23.79
C ASN A 113 20.30 8.66 22.33
N SER A 114 20.67 9.92 22.13
CA SER A 114 21.51 10.27 20.99
C SER A 114 22.72 9.33 20.99
N TYR A 115 22.87 8.53 19.93
CA TYR A 115 24.21 8.09 19.57
C TYR A 115 25.08 9.34 19.49
N GLU A 116 26.32 9.27 19.96
CA GLU A 116 27.37 10.20 19.53
C GLU A 116 27.65 9.92 18.05
N ILE A 117 26.69 10.32 17.21
CA ILE A 117 26.92 10.58 15.81
C ILE A 117 27.89 11.73 15.82
N SER A 118 29.16 11.45 15.50
CA SER A 118 30.17 12.47 15.28
C SER A 118 29.54 13.57 14.43
N ASP A 119 29.57 14.81 14.91
CA ASP A 119 29.02 15.93 14.17
C ASP A 119 29.68 15.98 12.79
N ILE A 120 29.03 16.59 11.80
CA ILE A 120 29.63 16.76 10.47
C ILE A 120 30.96 17.54 10.56
N GLU A 121 31.11 18.35 11.61
CA GLU A 121 32.32 19.08 12.02
C GLU A 121 33.37 18.24 12.77
N ASP A 122 32.99 17.09 13.37
CA ASP A 122 33.90 16.17 14.09
C ASP A 122 34.61 15.19 13.14
N LEU A 123 34.11 15.05 11.91
CA LEU A 123 34.79 14.31 10.86
C LEU A 123 36.09 15.04 10.49
N LYS A 124 37.23 14.50 10.95
CA LYS A 124 38.58 14.92 10.55
C LYS A 124 38.88 14.59 9.07
N ILE A 125 38.19 15.26 8.16
CA ILE A 125 38.38 15.19 6.71
C ILE A 125 39.30 16.34 6.23
N CYS A 126 39.58 17.33 7.08
CA CYS A 126 40.55 18.38 6.83
C CYS A 126 41.20 18.85 8.14
N ASP A 127 42.51 19.03 8.14
CA ASP A 127 43.19 19.82 9.17
C ASP A 127 42.78 21.30 8.98
N LYS A 128 41.91 21.80 9.85
CA LYS A 128 41.53 23.23 9.89
C LYS A 128 42.78 24.04 10.30
N SER A 129 43.56 24.51 9.33
CA SER A 129 44.82 25.24 9.58
C SER A 129 44.63 26.59 10.28
N GLY A 130 43.38 27.09 10.34
CA GLY A 130 43.05 28.36 10.98
C GLY A 130 43.47 29.60 10.19
N ASP A 131 44.16 29.43 9.06
CA ASP A 131 44.62 30.52 8.21
C ASP A 131 43.45 31.16 7.46
N VAL A 132 43.34 32.48 7.56
CA VAL A 132 42.41 33.26 6.74
C VAL A 132 42.86 33.14 5.28
N CYS A 133 41.98 32.62 4.42
CA CYS A 133 42.27 32.46 3.01
C CYS A 133 42.60 33.82 2.36
N SER A 134 43.89 34.05 2.10
CA SER A 134 44.44 35.28 1.53
C SER A 134 44.64 35.19 0.02
N ARG A 135 44.00 34.22 -0.64
CA ARG A 135 43.99 34.11 -2.11
C ARG A 135 42.93 35.04 -2.71
N SER A 136 43.39 36.18 -3.21
CA SER A 136 42.58 37.19 -3.90
C SER A 136 42.18 36.81 -5.33
N ASN A 137 42.67 35.70 -5.89
CA ASN A 137 42.26 35.17 -7.18
C ASN A 137 42.26 33.63 -7.17
N CYS A 138 41.09 33.04 -7.38
CA CYS A 138 40.91 31.64 -7.78
C CYS A 138 40.18 31.65 -9.13
N SER A 139 40.94 31.68 -10.22
CA SER A 139 40.45 31.68 -11.60
C SER A 139 40.79 30.37 -12.29
N GLU A 140 39.78 29.77 -12.95
CA GLU A 140 39.89 28.79 -14.05
C GLU A 140 40.51 27.41 -13.67
N ILE A 141 39.98 26.23 -14.00
CA ILE A 141 39.04 25.72 -15.03
C ILE A 141 38.40 24.44 -14.40
N ASP A 142 37.16 23.97 -14.65
CA ASP A 142 36.18 24.19 -15.75
C ASP A 142 34.71 24.08 -15.23
N TRP A 143 33.77 23.63 -16.08
CA TRP A 143 32.41 23.14 -15.79
C TRP A 143 31.41 24.15 -15.20
N CYS A 144 31.60 25.44 -15.46
CA CYS A 144 30.57 26.45 -15.28
C CYS A 144 30.53 27.41 -16.48
N MET A 145 29.79 27.03 -17.53
CA MET A 145 29.38 27.99 -18.56
C MET A 145 28.16 28.76 -18.07
N VAL A 146 28.42 29.88 -17.38
CA VAL A 146 27.71 31.18 -17.35
C VAL A 146 28.27 31.94 -16.14
N SER A 147 28.78 33.15 -16.36
CA SER A 147 29.22 34.00 -15.24
C SER A 147 28.03 34.78 -14.68
N LYS A 148 28.02 35.08 -13.37
CA LYS A 148 26.94 35.87 -12.75
C LYS A 148 26.78 37.30 -13.29
N SER A 149 27.76 37.78 -14.04
CA SER A 149 27.74 39.06 -14.77
C SER A 149 26.88 39.03 -16.05
N ASP A 150 26.53 37.84 -16.55
CA ASP A 150 25.82 37.68 -17.83
C ASP A 150 24.29 37.58 -17.67
N ILE A 151 23.78 37.63 -16.43
CA ILE A 151 22.33 37.61 -16.15
C ILE A 151 21.75 39.02 -16.36
N LEU A 152 21.50 39.35 -17.63
CA LEU A 152 20.47 40.32 -17.98
C LEU A 152 19.11 39.76 -17.54
N ASN A 153 18.17 40.62 -17.11
CA ASN A 153 16.77 40.25 -16.87
C ASN A 153 16.03 40.02 -18.20
N GLU A 154 16.59 39.19 -19.07
CA GLU A 154 16.01 38.84 -20.37
C GLU A 154 15.14 37.59 -20.24
N ILE A 155 14.04 37.57 -20.99
CA ILE A 155 13.14 36.42 -21.05
C ILE A 155 13.90 35.24 -21.66
N LEU A 156 14.12 34.18 -20.88
CA LEU A 156 14.69 32.95 -21.42
C LEU A 156 13.64 32.27 -22.30
N HIS A 157 13.99 32.01 -23.56
CA HIS A 157 13.12 31.31 -24.52
C HIS A 157 13.81 30.03 -25.01
N ILE A 158 13.09 28.90 -24.98
CA ILE A 158 13.50 27.63 -25.55
C ILE A 158 12.39 27.15 -26.50
N GLU A 159 12.72 26.95 -27.78
CA GLU A 159 11.90 26.16 -28.68
C GLU A 159 12.22 24.67 -28.47
N LEU A 160 11.22 23.90 -28.06
CA LEU A 160 11.36 22.46 -27.80
C LEU A 160 11.40 21.68 -29.12
N SER A 161 11.93 20.45 -29.09
CA SER A 161 12.06 19.59 -30.28
C SER A 161 10.75 19.24 -30.98
N ASP A 162 9.60 19.44 -30.32
CA ASP A 162 8.25 19.33 -30.88
C ASP A 162 7.58 20.70 -31.14
N LYS A 163 8.38 21.75 -31.38
CA LYS A 163 7.99 23.12 -31.78
C LYS A 163 7.12 23.89 -30.78
N ARG A 164 6.99 23.39 -29.55
CA ARG A 164 6.40 24.16 -28.45
C ARG A 164 7.41 25.19 -27.94
N HIS A 165 6.94 26.37 -27.58
CA HIS A 165 7.76 27.42 -27.01
C HIS A 165 7.64 27.42 -25.48
N TRP A 166 8.75 27.32 -24.77
CA TRP A 166 8.84 27.53 -23.34
C TRP A 166 9.54 28.86 -23.05
N TYR A 167 8.97 29.66 -22.15
CA TYR A 167 9.53 30.93 -21.69
C TYR A 167 9.67 30.92 -20.17
N ARG A 168 10.75 31.50 -19.63
CA ARG A 168 10.83 31.93 -18.23
C ARG A 168 10.86 33.44 -18.18
N VAL A 169 9.92 34.00 -17.42
CA VAL A 169 9.64 35.44 -17.36
C VAL A 169 9.94 36.01 -15.99
N HIS A 170 10.24 37.31 -15.95
CA HIS A 170 10.68 38.02 -14.75
C HIS A 170 9.71 39.12 -14.31
N THR A 171 8.88 39.63 -15.23
CA THR A 171 7.84 40.62 -14.94
C THR A 171 6.47 40.17 -15.43
N LEU A 172 5.40 40.81 -14.93
CA LEU A 172 4.06 40.66 -15.52
C LEU A 172 3.97 41.19 -16.96
N SER A 173 4.74 42.23 -17.29
CA SER A 173 4.75 42.81 -18.65
C SER A 173 5.24 41.80 -19.69
N ASP A 174 6.19 40.94 -19.32
CA ASP A 174 6.72 39.88 -20.19
C ASP A 174 5.60 38.92 -20.62
N VAL A 175 4.74 38.51 -19.68
CA VAL A 175 3.62 37.59 -19.94
C VAL A 175 2.65 38.20 -20.95
N PHE A 176 2.27 39.47 -20.74
CA PHE A 176 1.38 40.17 -21.66
C PHE A 176 2.02 40.42 -23.02
N GLY A 177 3.34 40.69 -23.08
CA GLY A 177 4.09 40.81 -24.32
C GLY A 177 4.09 39.50 -25.13
N ILE A 178 4.39 38.38 -24.48
CA ILE A 178 4.35 37.05 -25.12
C ILE A 178 2.94 36.71 -25.60
N TRP A 179 1.88 37.00 -24.83
CA TRP A 179 0.51 36.80 -25.27
C TRP A 179 0.10 37.72 -26.44
N HIS A 180 0.62 38.94 -26.50
CA HIS A 180 0.40 39.84 -27.64
C HIS A 180 1.11 39.33 -28.91
N GLU A 181 2.30 38.73 -28.77
CA GLU A 181 3.07 38.22 -29.91
C GLU A 181 2.61 36.83 -30.39
N LYS A 182 2.36 35.90 -29.47
CA LYS A 182 2.06 34.48 -29.75
C LYS A 182 0.58 34.11 -29.65
N GLY A 183 -0.26 35.02 -29.13
CA GLY A 183 -1.68 34.78 -28.87
C GLY A 183 -1.96 34.03 -27.56
N THR A 184 -3.25 33.92 -27.22
CA THR A 184 -3.75 33.31 -25.99
C THR A 184 -4.54 32.01 -26.22
N GLU A 185 -4.51 31.44 -27.43
CA GLU A 185 -5.37 30.29 -27.78
C GLU A 185 -4.87 28.95 -27.24
N SER A 186 -3.55 28.79 -27.03
CA SER A 186 -2.95 27.54 -26.57
C SER A 186 -1.75 27.83 -25.66
N TYR A 187 -2.01 28.14 -24.39
CA TYR A 187 -0.98 28.41 -23.39
C TYR A 187 -1.23 27.71 -22.04
N MET A 188 -0.16 27.56 -21.25
CA MET A 188 -0.21 27.18 -19.84
C MET A 188 0.80 28.01 -19.04
N LEU A 189 0.34 28.61 -17.95
CA LEU A 189 1.22 29.17 -16.93
C LEU A 189 1.78 28.03 -16.06
N VAL A 190 3.10 27.94 -15.97
CA VAL A 190 3.81 26.90 -15.23
C VAL A 190 4.33 27.52 -13.92
N ALA A 191 4.01 26.85 -12.81
CA ALA A 191 4.50 27.17 -11.48
C ALA A 191 4.82 25.85 -10.74
N GLY A 192 4.15 25.55 -9.62
CA GLY A 192 4.34 24.28 -8.91
C GLY A 192 3.85 23.01 -9.67
N ASN A 193 3.11 23.17 -10.77
CA ASN A 193 2.53 22.10 -11.62
C ASN A 193 1.59 21.08 -10.91
N THR A 194 1.42 21.14 -9.60
CA THR A 194 0.61 20.20 -8.79
C THR A 194 -0.89 20.22 -9.09
N GLY A 195 -1.43 21.26 -9.74
CA GLY A 195 -2.85 21.31 -10.15
C GLY A 195 -3.16 20.59 -11.46
N LYS A 196 -2.23 20.58 -12.43
CA LYS A 196 -2.45 20.00 -13.78
C LYS A 196 -1.60 18.76 -14.04
N GLY A 197 -0.35 18.74 -13.59
CA GLY A 197 0.58 17.63 -13.79
C GLY A 197 0.24 16.33 -13.04
N VAL A 198 -0.66 16.39 -12.07
CA VAL A 198 -1.23 15.20 -11.39
C VAL A 198 -2.20 14.42 -12.27
N TYR A 199 -2.75 15.05 -13.31
CA TYR A 199 -3.54 14.40 -14.35
C TYR A 199 -2.66 14.08 -15.57
N PRO A 200 -2.89 12.97 -16.28
CA PRO A 200 -2.18 12.70 -17.53
C PRO A 200 -2.37 13.82 -18.56
N ILE A 201 -1.30 14.57 -18.83
CA ILE A 201 -1.27 15.59 -19.87
C ILE A 201 -0.94 14.89 -21.20
N LEU A 202 -1.99 14.45 -21.91
CA LEU A 202 -1.89 13.78 -23.21
C LEU A 202 -1.30 14.70 -24.29
N GLU A 203 -1.63 15.98 -24.22
CA GLU A 203 -1.12 17.04 -25.09
C GLU A 203 -0.85 18.30 -24.25
N TYR A 204 0.31 18.90 -24.45
CA TYR A 204 0.69 20.17 -23.82
C TYR A 204 0.36 21.30 -24.79
N PRO A 205 -0.09 22.47 -24.31
CA PRO A 205 -0.30 23.63 -25.16
C PRO A 205 1.00 24.10 -25.82
N ASN A 206 0.87 24.84 -26.93
CA ASN A 206 2.00 25.32 -27.73
C ASN A 206 2.92 26.27 -26.95
N LEU A 207 2.35 27.02 -26.01
CA LEU A 207 3.03 28.03 -25.22
C LEU A 207 3.08 27.64 -23.73
N LEU A 208 4.28 27.50 -23.17
CA LEU A 208 4.51 27.24 -21.75
C LEU A 208 5.23 28.45 -21.15
N ILE A 209 4.61 29.15 -20.20
CA ILE A 209 5.20 30.34 -19.56
C ILE A 209 5.46 30.03 -18.09
N ASP A 210 6.73 29.86 -17.72
CA ASP A 210 7.16 29.69 -16.34
C ASP A 210 7.13 31.04 -15.62
N VAL A 211 6.13 31.20 -14.76
CA VAL A 211 5.89 32.42 -13.98
C VAL A 211 6.57 32.40 -12.61
N THR A 212 7.39 31.38 -12.31
CA THR A 212 8.09 31.29 -11.01
C THR A 212 9.14 32.39 -10.83
N GLY A 213 9.60 33.01 -11.92
CA GLY A 213 10.54 34.15 -11.89
C GLY A 213 9.91 35.48 -11.48
N ILE A 214 8.60 35.66 -11.65
CA ILE A 214 7.92 36.95 -11.47
C ILE A 214 7.94 37.39 -10.00
N SER A 215 8.47 38.57 -9.73
CA SER A 215 8.60 39.12 -8.37
C SER A 215 7.28 39.70 -7.85
N GLU A 216 6.51 40.33 -8.74
CA GLU A 216 5.25 41.01 -8.47
C GLU A 216 4.12 40.04 -8.08
N LEU A 217 4.30 38.75 -8.35
CA LEU A 217 3.39 37.69 -7.93
C LEU A 217 3.73 37.12 -6.54
N LYS A 218 4.76 37.62 -5.85
CA LYS A 218 5.22 37.08 -4.55
C LYS A 218 5.06 38.09 -3.41
N GLY A 219 5.14 37.60 -2.18
CA GLY A 219 4.97 38.42 -0.98
C GLY A 219 3.51 38.80 -0.73
N PHE A 220 3.32 39.77 0.16
CA PHE A 220 2.02 40.27 0.58
C PHE A 220 2.11 41.73 1.04
N TYR A 221 0.97 42.41 1.11
CA TYR A 221 0.83 43.65 1.86
C TYR A 221 -0.51 43.67 2.60
N VAL A 222 -0.62 44.55 3.59
CA VAL A 222 -1.82 44.73 4.41
C VAL A 222 -2.24 46.18 4.35
N ASP A 223 -3.48 46.43 3.91
CA ASP A 223 -4.15 47.73 4.00
C ASP A 223 -5.45 47.59 4.82
N GLN A 224 -6.62 47.84 4.24
CA GLN A 224 -7.91 47.37 4.78
C GLN A 224 -8.09 45.86 4.60
N ASN A 225 -7.35 45.25 3.66
CA ASN A 225 -7.36 43.83 3.33
C ASN A 225 -5.94 43.25 3.39
N LEU A 226 -5.84 41.94 3.53
CA LEU A 226 -4.59 41.20 3.26
C LEU A 226 -4.58 40.82 1.78
N VAL A 227 -3.62 41.36 1.02
CA VAL A 227 -3.40 41.02 -0.40
C VAL A 227 -2.15 40.16 -0.51
N ILE A 228 -2.30 38.95 -1.06
CA ILE A 228 -1.21 37.98 -1.23
C ILE A 228 -1.01 37.75 -2.73
N GLY A 229 0.25 37.80 -3.19
CA GLY A 229 0.59 37.49 -4.57
C GLY A 229 0.32 36.03 -4.94
N ALA A 230 -0.23 35.78 -6.13
CA ALA A 230 -0.66 34.44 -6.57
C ALA A 230 0.50 33.44 -6.83
N GLY A 231 1.75 33.91 -6.87
CA GLY A 231 2.97 33.12 -7.04
C GLY A 231 3.68 32.73 -5.74
N ASN A 232 3.13 33.07 -4.56
CA ASN A 232 3.61 32.52 -3.29
C ASN A 232 3.37 31.01 -3.23
N THR A 233 4.29 30.26 -2.62
CA THR A 233 4.02 28.84 -2.31
C THR A 233 3.01 28.73 -1.17
N LEU A 234 2.29 27.61 -1.05
CA LEU A 234 1.38 27.39 0.08
C LEU A 234 2.13 27.42 1.43
N THR A 235 3.40 27.02 1.47
CA THR A 235 4.28 27.16 2.64
C THR A 235 4.54 28.62 3.01
N ASP A 236 4.63 29.52 2.03
CA ASP A 236 4.81 30.95 2.28
C ASP A 236 3.47 31.60 2.68
N VAL A 237 2.36 31.22 2.05
CA VAL A 237 0.99 31.63 2.47
C VAL A 237 0.74 31.28 3.94
N MET A 238 1.13 30.08 4.38
CA MET A 238 1.06 29.67 5.78
C MET A 238 1.89 30.57 6.73
N LYS A 239 3.13 30.90 6.37
CA LYS A 239 3.96 31.85 7.15
C LYS A 239 3.31 33.25 7.20
N ILE A 240 2.74 33.71 6.09
CA ILE A 240 2.04 35.00 5.99
C ILE A 240 0.82 34.98 6.91
N PHE A 241 0.01 33.93 6.87
CA PHE A 241 -1.14 33.75 7.76
C PHE A 241 -0.74 33.80 9.25
N LYS A 242 0.31 33.05 9.66
CA LYS A 242 0.84 33.10 11.04
C LYS A 242 1.39 34.47 11.45
N THR A 243 1.91 35.25 10.50
CA THR A 243 2.47 36.58 10.77
C THR A 243 1.36 37.62 10.91
N VAL A 244 0.40 37.61 9.97
CA VAL A 244 -0.68 38.61 9.91
C VAL A 244 -1.79 38.32 10.93
N SER A 245 -1.97 37.07 11.37
CA SER A 245 -2.93 36.69 12.42
C SER A 245 -2.67 37.36 13.79
N ALA A 246 -1.48 37.92 14.00
CA ALA A 246 -1.15 38.71 15.19
C ALA A 246 -1.86 40.08 15.22
N THR A 247 -2.49 40.51 14.12
CA THR A 247 -3.27 41.76 14.04
C THR A 247 -4.76 41.48 14.30
N GLU A 248 -5.41 42.38 15.05
CA GLU A 248 -6.74 42.16 15.65
C GLU A 248 -7.82 41.69 14.64
N TYR A 249 -7.84 42.29 13.45
CA TYR A 249 -8.83 41.99 12.41
C TYR A 249 -8.54 40.73 11.57
N PHE A 250 -7.35 40.12 11.72
CA PHE A 250 -6.90 39.00 10.89
C PHE A 250 -6.65 37.71 11.69
N ASN A 251 -7.06 37.65 12.96
CA ASN A 251 -6.93 36.46 13.81
C ASN A 251 -7.45 35.16 13.15
N TYR A 252 -8.51 35.23 12.34
CA TYR A 252 -9.09 34.10 11.59
C TYR A 252 -8.11 33.40 10.64
N LEU A 253 -7.02 34.05 10.25
CA LEU A 253 -5.97 33.45 9.42
C LEU A 253 -5.29 32.25 10.09
N ILE A 254 -5.32 32.14 11.43
CA ILE A 254 -4.82 30.93 12.11
C ILE A 254 -5.65 29.69 11.75
N GLY A 255 -6.97 29.85 11.57
CA GLY A 255 -7.85 28.77 11.12
C GLY A 255 -7.63 28.38 9.66
N LEU A 256 -7.21 29.34 8.82
CA LEU A 256 -6.79 29.06 7.44
C LEU A 256 -5.39 28.43 7.39
N ASP A 257 -4.47 28.80 8.28
CA ASP A 257 -3.18 28.14 8.41
C ASP A 257 -3.35 26.70 8.93
N ASP A 258 -4.14 26.47 9.98
CA ASP A 258 -4.55 25.12 10.42
C ASP A 258 -5.15 24.34 9.24
N HIS A 259 -6.07 24.95 8.48
CA HIS A 259 -6.63 24.30 7.31
C HIS A 259 -5.59 24.09 6.19
N LEU A 260 -4.54 24.91 6.06
CA LEU A 260 -3.44 24.68 5.12
C LEU A 260 -2.36 23.72 5.63
N GLN A 261 -2.21 23.56 6.95
CA GLN A 261 -1.59 22.40 7.60
C GLN A 261 -2.45 21.14 7.40
N LEU A 262 -3.64 21.28 6.81
CA LEU A 262 -4.46 20.24 6.20
C LEU A 262 -4.63 20.44 4.66
N VAL A 263 -4.09 21.49 4.03
CA VAL A 263 -4.02 21.87 2.59
C VAL A 263 -2.72 21.41 1.91
N ALA A 264 -1.65 22.13 2.20
CA ALA A 264 -0.24 21.76 1.99
C ALA A 264 0.20 20.56 2.86
N HIS A 265 0.85 19.54 2.32
CA HIS A 265 1.93 18.87 3.08
C HIS A 265 3.17 19.75 2.94
N ILE A 266 4.34 19.18 3.22
CA ILE A 266 5.56 19.66 2.58
C ILE A 266 5.50 19.33 1.05
N ALA A 267 4.61 18.42 0.64
CA ALA A 267 4.13 18.19 -0.74
C ALA A 267 2.65 18.65 -0.99
N VAL A 268 1.62 17.84 -0.65
CA VAL A 268 0.14 18.14 -0.72
C VAL A 268 -0.62 17.34 0.39
N ARG A 269 -1.74 17.83 0.99
CA ARG A 269 -2.41 17.21 2.18
C ARG A 269 -3.87 16.71 2.02
N ASN A 270 -4.87 17.34 2.65
CA ASN A 270 -6.01 16.71 3.38
C ASN A 270 -7.35 17.51 3.14
N ILE A 271 -8.45 17.50 3.94
CA ILE A 271 -9.09 16.53 4.90
C ILE A 271 -9.43 15.23 4.14
N MET A 272 -9.74 14.08 4.76
CA MET A 272 -9.43 12.78 4.11
C MET A 272 -10.19 11.52 4.56
N PRO A 273 -10.20 10.47 3.72
CA PRO A 273 -10.53 9.07 4.07
C PRO A 273 -9.48 8.29 4.90
N ARG A 274 -8.30 8.86 5.18
CA ARG A 274 -7.20 8.30 6.00
C ARG A 274 -6.45 9.41 6.74
N ALA A 275 -5.49 9.15 7.62
CA ALA A 275 -4.93 10.19 8.51
C ALA A 275 -4.08 11.28 7.82
N GLN A 276 -3.59 11.10 6.58
CA GLN A 276 -2.84 12.11 5.81
C GLN A 276 -2.86 11.89 4.26
N ASN A 277 -2.65 12.96 3.49
CA ASN A 277 -2.46 12.97 2.03
C ASN A 277 -3.61 12.33 1.19
N ALA A 278 -4.80 12.92 1.19
CA ALA A 278 -5.96 12.59 0.33
C ALA A 278 -7.00 13.76 0.27
N HIS A 279 -8.12 13.59 -0.44
CA HIS A 279 -9.13 14.66 -0.63
C HIS A 279 -10.29 14.67 0.39
N ALA A 280 -10.82 15.87 0.65
CA ALA A 280 -11.84 16.09 1.68
C ALA A 280 -13.20 15.51 1.29
N ILE A 281 -13.65 14.49 2.04
CA ILE A 281 -15.02 13.94 1.95
C ILE A 281 -16.05 15.05 2.17
N VAL A 282 -15.85 15.86 3.21
CA VAL A 282 -16.52 17.14 3.45
C VAL A 282 -15.50 18.08 4.08
N ASN A 283 -15.50 19.35 3.70
CA ASN A 283 -14.83 20.42 4.44
C ASN A 283 -15.81 21.56 4.72
N ALA A 284 -15.53 22.35 5.76
CA ALA A 284 -16.40 23.42 6.21
C ALA A 284 -15.61 24.61 6.75
N GLY A 285 -16.14 25.82 6.51
CA GLY A 285 -15.65 27.07 7.09
C GLY A 285 -16.77 27.78 7.83
N PHE A 286 -16.52 28.10 9.09
CA PHE A 286 -17.46 28.79 9.97
C PHE A 286 -16.83 30.07 10.50
N LEU A 287 -17.52 31.21 10.35
CA LEU A 287 -17.09 32.49 10.90
C LEU A 287 -18.26 33.13 11.64
N TYR A 288 -18.07 33.51 12.89
CA TYR A 288 -19.07 34.16 13.74
C TYR A 288 -18.52 35.47 14.29
N LYS A 289 -19.35 36.51 14.30
CA LYS A 289 -19.17 37.70 15.11
C LYS A 289 -20.27 37.70 16.16
N ILE A 290 -19.90 37.67 17.43
CA ILE A 290 -20.82 37.60 18.57
C ILE A 290 -20.68 38.83 19.48
N ASN A 291 -21.76 39.19 20.17
CA ASN A 291 -21.73 40.12 21.29
C ASN A 291 -21.33 39.34 22.57
N GLU A 292 -20.11 39.56 23.06
CA GLU A 292 -19.50 38.81 24.16
C GLU A 292 -20.36 38.77 25.43
N ASN A 293 -21.08 39.86 25.73
CA ASN A 293 -21.91 39.96 26.94
C ASN A 293 -23.22 39.15 26.89
N GLN A 294 -23.64 38.70 25.71
CA GLN A 294 -24.95 38.05 25.49
C GLN A 294 -24.88 36.75 24.66
N ASN A 295 -23.70 36.37 24.16
CA ASN A 295 -23.50 35.31 23.17
C ASN A 295 -24.38 35.46 21.91
N GLN A 296 -24.81 36.70 21.61
CA GLN A 296 -25.75 36.98 20.53
C GLN A 296 -25.00 37.12 19.20
N VAL A 297 -25.44 36.42 18.15
CA VAL A 297 -24.80 36.48 16.83
C VAL A 297 -25.12 37.82 16.14
N ILE A 298 -24.09 38.62 15.89
CA ILE A 298 -24.16 39.87 15.11
C ILE A 298 -24.14 39.54 13.61
N SER A 299 -23.27 38.61 13.21
CA SER A 299 -23.18 38.12 11.83
C SER A 299 -22.50 36.76 11.79
N CYS A 300 -22.87 35.90 10.85
CA CYS A 300 -22.15 34.65 10.60
C CYS A 300 -21.98 34.33 9.10
N ARG A 301 -21.06 33.41 8.81
CA ARG A 301 -20.83 32.80 7.49
C ARG A 301 -20.63 31.29 7.68
N ILE A 302 -21.32 30.50 6.86
CA ILE A 302 -21.29 29.03 6.91
C ILE A 302 -21.12 28.52 5.48
N VAL A 303 -19.99 27.88 5.18
CA VAL A 303 -19.66 27.38 3.83
C VAL A 303 -19.15 25.95 3.90
N TYR A 304 -19.57 25.11 2.94
CA TYR A 304 -19.17 23.71 2.79
C TYR A 304 -18.61 23.41 1.39
N GLY A 305 -17.59 22.56 1.33
CA GLY A 305 -17.14 21.85 0.13
C GLY A 305 -17.28 20.33 0.29
N GLY A 306 -17.18 19.59 -0.82
CA GLY A 306 -17.37 18.12 -0.86
C GLY A 306 -18.83 17.67 -0.92
N LEU A 307 -19.81 18.56 -0.68
CA LEU A 307 -21.23 18.23 -0.79
C LEU A 307 -21.74 18.18 -2.23
N SER A 308 -21.25 19.07 -3.09
CA SER A 308 -21.54 19.11 -4.52
C SER A 308 -20.36 19.68 -5.30
N ALA A 309 -20.45 19.72 -6.64
CA ALA A 309 -19.42 20.29 -7.52
C ALA A 309 -19.16 21.81 -7.32
N LYS A 310 -19.88 22.48 -6.43
CA LYS A 310 -19.70 23.89 -6.06
C LYS A 310 -19.65 24.01 -4.54
N PHE A 311 -18.99 25.06 -4.04
CA PHE A 311 -19.11 25.42 -2.63
C PHE A 311 -20.54 25.84 -2.30
N ASN A 312 -21.09 25.29 -1.21
CA ASN A 312 -22.45 25.53 -0.76
C ASN A 312 -22.40 26.46 0.46
N ARG A 313 -23.17 27.55 0.44
CA ARG A 313 -23.27 28.50 1.56
C ARG A 313 -24.67 28.41 2.17
N SER A 314 -24.76 28.29 3.49
CA SER A 314 -26.01 28.04 4.22
C SER A 314 -26.69 29.36 4.64
N TRP A 315 -27.28 30.06 3.67
CA TRP A 315 -27.87 31.40 3.86
C TRP A 315 -29.10 31.42 4.77
N LYS A 316 -29.92 30.35 4.78
CA LYS A 316 -31.09 30.23 5.66
C LYS A 316 -30.65 30.01 7.11
N THR A 317 -29.70 29.09 7.33
CA THR A 317 -29.09 28.88 8.66
C THR A 317 -28.40 30.16 9.16
N GLU A 318 -27.65 30.86 8.29
CA GLU A 318 -27.04 32.15 8.63
C GLU A 318 -28.09 33.18 9.08
N ARG A 319 -29.19 33.32 8.32
CA ARG A 319 -30.28 34.27 8.63
C ARG A 319 -31.02 33.93 9.92
N TYR A 320 -31.22 32.64 10.22
CA TYR A 320 -31.86 32.21 11.47
C TYR A 320 -31.00 32.55 12.69
N LEU A 321 -29.68 32.36 12.60
CA LEU A 321 -28.77 32.55 13.73
C LEU A 321 -28.55 34.02 14.10
N VAL A 322 -28.60 34.95 13.13
CA VAL A 322 -28.42 36.39 13.41
C VAL A 322 -29.49 36.89 14.40
N GLY A 323 -29.03 37.50 15.49
CA GLY A 323 -29.87 37.97 16.59
C GLY A 323 -30.21 36.92 17.66
N LYS A 324 -29.87 35.64 17.46
CA LYS A 324 -30.05 34.57 18.46
C LYS A 324 -28.84 34.45 19.39
N SER A 325 -29.06 33.87 20.59
CA SER A 325 -27.99 33.48 21.50
C SER A 325 -27.47 32.09 21.12
N LEU A 326 -26.16 31.97 20.85
CA LEU A 326 -25.60 30.83 20.11
C LEU A 326 -25.55 29.52 20.90
N PHE A 327 -25.47 29.59 22.24
CA PHE A 327 -25.18 28.44 23.11
C PHE A 327 -26.40 27.92 23.89
N LEU A 328 -27.59 27.99 23.27
CA LEU A 328 -28.83 27.41 23.78
C LEU A 328 -29.18 26.15 23.00
N ASN A 329 -29.63 25.09 23.68
CA ASN A 329 -30.04 23.84 23.03
C ASN A 329 -31.17 24.09 22.00
N GLU A 330 -32.13 24.97 22.29
CA GLU A 330 -33.22 25.34 21.37
C GLU A 330 -32.69 25.96 20.07
N THR A 331 -31.79 26.94 20.17
CA THR A 331 -31.20 27.62 19.00
C THR A 331 -30.33 26.66 18.18
N LEU A 332 -29.64 25.73 18.83
CA LEU A 332 -28.86 24.68 18.16
C LEU A 332 -29.76 23.72 17.37
N GLN A 333 -30.83 23.21 17.98
CA GLN A 333 -31.75 22.25 17.36
C GLN A 333 -32.47 22.87 16.14
N ASP A 334 -33.07 24.06 16.30
CA ASP A 334 -33.68 24.81 15.18
C ASP A 334 -32.67 25.04 14.04
N ALA A 335 -31.43 25.44 14.36
CA ALA A 335 -30.40 25.72 13.35
C ALA A 335 -29.95 24.46 12.61
N LEU A 336 -29.89 23.32 13.29
CA LEU A 336 -29.60 22.01 12.70
C LEU A 336 -30.71 21.53 11.77
N GLU A 337 -31.98 21.68 12.16
CA GLU A 337 -33.13 21.33 11.30
C GLU A 337 -33.18 22.22 10.04
N ILE A 338 -32.95 23.53 10.19
CA ILE A 338 -32.85 24.45 9.05
C ILE A 338 -31.66 24.09 8.15
N LEU A 339 -30.50 23.77 8.74
CA LEU A 339 -29.31 23.38 8.00
C LEU A 339 -29.52 22.06 7.25
N GLU A 340 -30.14 21.07 7.90
CA GLU A 340 -30.44 19.76 7.30
C GLU A 340 -31.30 19.89 6.03
N ASN A 341 -32.25 20.83 6.05
CA ASN A 341 -33.14 21.14 4.93
C ASN A 341 -32.54 22.14 3.92
N GLU A 342 -31.41 22.77 4.23
CA GLU A 342 -30.69 23.69 3.33
C GLU A 342 -29.54 23.01 2.57
N ILE A 343 -28.84 22.04 3.18
CA ILE A 343 -27.68 21.39 2.55
C ILE A 343 -28.09 20.50 1.37
N ILE A 344 -27.68 20.91 0.18
CA ILE A 344 -27.81 20.13 -1.05
C ILE A 344 -26.54 19.30 -1.23
N VAL A 345 -26.70 17.98 -1.28
CA VAL A 345 -25.62 17.03 -1.50
C VAL A 345 -25.92 16.25 -2.78
N THR A 346 -24.98 16.23 -3.73
CA THR A 346 -25.14 15.54 -5.02
C THR A 346 -24.31 14.26 -5.06
N GLU A 347 -24.82 13.22 -5.72
CA GLU A 347 -24.03 12.04 -6.06
C GLU A 347 -22.87 12.42 -7.00
N ASN A 348 -21.69 11.85 -6.76
CA ASN A 348 -20.45 12.16 -7.47
C ASN A 348 -19.43 11.03 -7.24
N LEU A 349 -19.61 9.87 -7.86
CA LEU A 349 -18.67 8.75 -7.68
C LEU A 349 -17.24 9.16 -8.11
N PRO A 350 -16.17 8.77 -7.39
CA PRO A 350 -16.15 7.78 -6.30
C PRO A 350 -16.38 8.35 -4.87
N ASP A 351 -16.89 9.59 -4.71
CA ASP A 351 -17.15 10.16 -3.38
C ASP A 351 -18.16 9.34 -2.57
N PRO A 352 -18.07 9.34 -1.22
CA PRO A 352 -19.00 8.62 -0.36
C PRO A 352 -20.50 8.95 -0.55
N PRO A 353 -21.41 8.04 -0.16
CA PRO A 353 -22.85 8.20 -0.37
C PRO A 353 -23.40 9.51 0.22
N VAL A 354 -24.39 10.09 -0.46
CA VAL A 354 -25.06 11.37 -0.10
C VAL A 354 -25.39 11.47 1.40
N GLN A 355 -25.96 10.42 1.99
CA GLN A 355 -26.36 10.41 3.40
C GLN A 355 -25.18 10.55 4.37
N SER A 356 -24.03 9.93 4.05
CA SER A 356 -22.82 10.02 4.89
C SER A 356 -22.26 11.44 4.93
N ARG A 357 -22.08 12.06 3.75
CA ARG A 357 -21.62 13.45 3.61
C ARG A 357 -22.58 14.43 4.29
N LYS A 358 -23.89 14.17 4.23
CA LYS A 358 -24.90 14.96 4.95
C LYS A 358 -24.72 14.90 6.47
N ILE A 359 -24.56 13.71 7.05
CA ILE A 359 -24.35 13.53 8.49
C ILE A 359 -23.03 14.16 8.94
N ILE A 360 -21.94 13.96 8.18
CA ILE A 360 -20.64 14.58 8.46
C ILE A 360 -20.74 16.11 8.44
N ALA A 361 -21.49 16.72 7.51
CA ALA A 361 -21.70 18.17 7.49
C ALA A 361 -22.41 18.68 8.77
N LEU A 362 -23.46 18.00 9.24
CA LEU A 362 -24.14 18.34 10.50
C LEU A 362 -23.21 18.14 11.72
N GLY A 363 -22.42 17.07 11.72
CA GLY A 363 -21.41 16.81 12.75
C GLY A 363 -20.33 17.90 12.79
N LEU A 364 -19.85 18.36 11.64
CA LEU A 364 -18.90 19.48 11.51
C LEU A 364 -19.51 20.81 12.00
N PHE A 365 -20.78 21.10 11.67
CA PHE A 365 -21.48 22.28 12.18
C PHE A 365 -21.50 22.32 13.71
N TYR A 366 -21.97 21.23 14.32
CA TYR A 366 -22.02 21.10 15.78
C TYR A 366 -20.61 21.15 16.39
N LYS A 367 -19.62 20.47 15.79
CA LYS A 367 -18.20 20.51 16.19
C LYS A 367 -17.61 21.93 16.18
N GLY A 368 -17.98 22.75 15.20
CA GLY A 368 -17.67 24.18 15.15
C GLY A 368 -18.29 24.95 16.32
N LEU A 369 -19.58 24.75 16.59
CA LEU A 369 -20.30 25.45 17.67
C LEU A 369 -19.79 25.08 19.07
N ILE A 370 -19.56 23.80 19.37
CA ILE A 370 -19.01 23.39 20.68
C ILE A 370 -17.57 23.84 20.89
N SER A 371 -16.81 24.09 19.82
CA SER A 371 -15.45 24.65 19.91
C SER A 371 -15.44 26.14 20.26
N LEU A 372 -16.55 26.85 20.03
CA LEU A 372 -16.76 28.24 20.44
C LEU A 372 -17.49 28.37 21.80
N CYS A 373 -18.11 27.29 22.27
CA CYS A 373 -18.95 27.31 23.46
C CYS A 373 -18.13 27.42 24.76
N PRO A 374 -18.43 28.39 25.66
CA PRO A 374 -17.75 28.52 26.94
C PRO A 374 -17.78 27.23 27.76
N SER A 375 -16.65 26.88 28.38
CA SER A 375 -16.53 25.65 29.17
C SER A 375 -17.45 25.58 30.40
N THR A 376 -18.00 26.71 30.83
CA THR A 376 -19.02 26.83 31.89
C THR A 376 -20.42 26.39 31.43
N VAL A 377 -20.69 26.45 30.12
CA VAL A 377 -21.96 26.03 29.50
C VAL A 377 -21.84 24.61 28.94
N LEU A 378 -20.71 24.29 28.29
CA LEU A 378 -20.49 23.00 27.65
C LEU A 378 -20.24 21.88 28.67
N HIS A 379 -21.23 20.99 28.80
CA HIS A 379 -21.19 19.82 29.67
C HIS A 379 -19.94 18.94 29.40
N PRO A 380 -19.23 18.47 30.44
CA PRO A 380 -17.92 17.84 30.29
C PRO A 380 -17.85 16.71 29.25
N ARG A 381 -18.91 15.87 29.15
CA ARG A 381 -18.95 14.74 28.21
C ARG A 381 -18.94 15.15 26.73
N TYR A 382 -19.47 16.33 26.41
CA TYR A 382 -19.52 16.85 25.04
C TYR A 382 -18.23 17.54 24.60
N ARG A 383 -17.35 17.94 25.55
CA ARG A 383 -16.02 18.51 25.25
C ARG A 383 -15.17 17.57 24.39
N SER A 384 -15.40 16.26 24.48
CA SER A 384 -14.83 15.23 23.60
C SER A 384 -14.98 15.53 22.11
N GLY A 385 -16.06 16.20 21.68
CA GLY A 385 -16.29 16.56 20.28
C GLY A 385 -15.36 17.67 19.76
N THR A 386 -14.85 18.55 20.65
CA THR A 386 -13.87 19.59 20.29
C THR A 386 -12.48 19.00 19.95
N VAL A 387 -12.25 17.73 20.30
CA VAL A 387 -10.97 17.07 20.07
C VAL A 387 -10.85 16.65 18.60
N LYS A 388 -10.02 17.37 17.84
CA LYS A 388 -9.51 16.90 16.55
C LYS A 388 -8.66 15.64 16.81
N LEU A 389 -9.06 14.48 16.25
CA LEU A 389 -8.49 13.19 16.64
C LEU A 389 -7.00 13.11 16.27
N HIS A 390 -6.71 13.37 14.99
CA HIS A 390 -5.37 13.26 14.43
C HIS A 390 -4.38 14.30 15.00
N GLU A 391 -4.81 15.50 15.38
CA GLU A 391 -3.91 16.51 15.97
C GLU A 391 -3.41 16.14 17.37
N LYS A 392 -4.15 15.30 18.11
CA LYS A 392 -3.75 14.83 19.45
C LYS A 392 -3.03 13.48 19.45
N ARG A 393 -2.78 12.91 18.27
CA ARG A 393 -2.03 11.65 18.15
C ARG A 393 -0.61 11.82 18.73
N PRO A 394 -0.18 10.98 19.70
CA PRO A 394 1.18 10.98 20.19
C PRO A 394 2.15 10.44 19.13
N VAL A 395 3.46 10.67 19.34
CA VAL A 395 4.52 9.99 18.57
C VAL A 395 4.32 8.48 18.67
N SER A 396 4.39 7.75 17.55
CA SER A 396 4.21 6.30 17.61
C SER A 396 5.37 5.61 18.36
N GLU A 397 5.09 4.48 18.96
CA GLU A 397 6.06 3.56 19.53
C GLU A 397 5.76 2.11 19.11
N GLY A 398 6.61 1.18 19.53
CA GLY A 398 6.39 -0.22 19.26
C GLY A 398 7.49 -1.09 19.82
N GLN A 399 7.12 -2.33 20.14
CA GLN A 399 7.95 -3.29 20.84
C GLN A 399 7.97 -4.62 20.08
N GLN A 400 9.16 -5.19 19.89
CA GLN A 400 9.35 -6.47 19.22
C GLN A 400 9.98 -7.43 20.23
N VAL A 401 9.30 -8.53 20.55
CA VAL A 401 9.75 -9.52 21.54
C VAL A 401 9.94 -10.87 20.87
N PHE A 402 11.20 -11.29 20.75
CA PHE A 402 11.63 -12.55 20.14
C PHE A 402 12.94 -13.02 20.75
N ASP A 403 13.18 -14.33 20.70
CA ASP A 403 14.43 -14.95 21.13
C ASP A 403 15.45 -15.06 19.98
N THR A 404 16.74 -15.12 20.32
CA THR A 404 17.83 -15.55 19.42
C THR A 404 18.70 -16.57 20.14
N ASN A 405 19.36 -17.48 19.40
CA ASN A 405 20.26 -18.46 20.00
C ASN A 405 21.70 -18.30 19.45
N PRO A 406 22.63 -17.70 20.21
CA PRO A 406 24.02 -17.53 19.80
C PRO A 406 24.77 -18.82 19.42
N ILE A 407 24.37 -19.97 19.97
CA ILE A 407 24.98 -21.28 19.64
C ILE A 407 24.63 -21.69 18.19
N LEU A 408 23.50 -21.21 17.67
CA LEU A 408 23.05 -21.52 16.30
C LEU A 408 23.48 -20.46 15.28
N TRP A 409 24.15 -19.38 15.68
CA TRP A 409 24.50 -18.31 14.75
C TRP A 409 25.38 -18.83 13.60
N PRO A 410 25.10 -18.46 12.34
CA PRO A 410 24.21 -17.37 11.93
C PRO A 410 22.69 -17.66 11.89
N LEU A 411 22.21 -18.88 12.09
CA LEU A 411 20.76 -19.14 12.24
C LEU A 411 20.21 -18.45 13.50
N SER A 412 18.96 -18.01 13.45
CA SER A 412 18.28 -17.19 14.48
C SER A 412 18.93 -15.85 14.79
N LYS A 413 20.03 -15.46 14.12
CA LYS A 413 20.63 -14.14 14.27
C LYS A 413 19.77 -13.12 13.53
N ALA A 414 19.41 -12.03 14.22
CA ALA A 414 18.67 -10.89 13.68
C ALA A 414 19.56 -10.02 12.77
N ILE A 415 20.04 -10.56 11.65
CA ILE A 415 20.83 -9.79 10.69
C ILE A 415 19.91 -8.98 9.74
N PRO A 416 20.31 -7.78 9.32
CA PRO A 416 19.66 -7.07 8.21
C PRO A 416 19.59 -7.94 6.94
N LYS A 417 18.60 -7.67 6.08
CA LYS A 417 18.53 -8.28 4.75
C LYS A 417 19.81 -7.95 3.97
N LEU A 418 20.39 -8.93 3.28
CA LEU A 418 21.68 -8.75 2.58
C LEU A 418 21.65 -7.62 1.53
N ASP A 419 20.53 -7.44 0.80
CA ASP A 419 20.38 -6.33 -0.15
C ASP A 419 20.11 -4.96 0.53
N ALA A 420 19.87 -4.87 1.84
CA ALA A 420 19.31 -3.66 2.47
C ALA A 420 20.17 -2.40 2.26
N LEU A 421 21.50 -2.50 2.35
CA LEU A 421 22.39 -1.36 2.14
C LEU A 421 22.38 -0.86 0.69
N ILE A 422 22.40 -1.77 -0.30
CA ILE A 422 22.32 -1.40 -1.72
C ILE A 422 20.91 -0.93 -2.11
N GLN A 423 19.86 -1.35 -1.41
CA GLN A 423 18.50 -0.80 -1.54
C GLN A 423 18.45 0.64 -0.99
N CYS A 424 19.06 0.88 0.17
CA CYS A 424 19.20 2.21 0.74
C CYS A 424 20.05 3.16 -0.10
N ALA A 425 21.01 2.66 -0.88
CA ALA A 425 21.88 3.47 -1.75
C ALA A 425 21.32 3.73 -3.16
N GLY A 426 20.20 3.10 -3.54
CA GLY A 426 19.71 3.12 -4.93
C GLY A 426 20.52 2.24 -5.90
N GLU A 427 21.45 1.42 -5.39
CA GLU A 427 22.28 0.50 -6.19
C GLU A 427 21.57 -0.84 -6.51
N SER A 428 20.31 -1.00 -6.11
CA SER A 428 19.51 -2.19 -6.39
C SER A 428 18.76 -2.05 -7.71
N GLU A 429 19.33 -2.59 -8.78
CA GLU A 429 18.68 -2.69 -10.08
C GLU A 429 17.38 -3.53 -10.01
N TYR A 430 16.25 -2.91 -10.38
CA TYR A 430 14.97 -3.55 -10.72
C TYR A 430 14.83 -3.65 -12.24
N THR A 431 13.73 -4.24 -12.71
CA THR A 431 13.54 -4.53 -14.14
C THR A 431 13.57 -3.27 -15.02
N ASP A 432 13.09 -2.13 -14.51
CA ASP A 432 13.06 -0.87 -15.28
C ASP A 432 14.40 -0.09 -15.21
N ASP A 433 15.25 -0.38 -14.22
CA ASP A 433 16.55 0.28 -14.09
C ASP A 433 17.58 -0.27 -15.09
N ILE A 434 17.31 -1.44 -15.67
CA ILE A 434 18.15 -2.07 -16.71
C ILE A 434 18.30 -1.10 -17.88
N GLN A 435 19.55 -0.77 -18.22
CA GLN A 435 19.87 0.20 -19.27
C GLN A 435 19.19 -0.13 -20.61
N ALA A 436 18.54 0.87 -21.20
CA ALA A 436 17.88 0.77 -22.49
C ALA A 436 18.89 0.59 -23.63
N LEU A 437 18.55 -0.27 -24.60
CA LEU A 437 19.37 -0.51 -25.78
C LEU A 437 19.03 0.45 -26.93
N SER A 438 19.98 0.66 -27.85
CA SER A 438 19.71 1.43 -29.06
C SER A 438 18.61 0.75 -29.88
N GLY A 439 17.62 1.52 -30.31
CA GLY A 439 16.47 0.99 -31.05
C GLY A 439 15.42 0.27 -30.20
N GLU A 440 15.52 0.30 -28.86
CA GLU A 440 14.46 -0.18 -27.97
C GLU A 440 13.11 0.55 -28.24
N VAL A 441 12.00 -0.18 -28.13
CA VAL A 441 10.63 0.33 -28.31
C VAL A 441 9.82 0.17 -27.04
N TYR A 442 8.77 0.98 -26.91
CA TYR A 442 7.86 0.96 -25.77
C TYR A 442 6.46 0.54 -26.19
N ALA A 443 5.82 -0.29 -25.40
CA ALA A 443 4.49 -0.83 -25.68
C ALA A 443 3.47 -0.46 -24.58
N ALA A 444 2.21 -0.31 -25.00
CA ALA A 444 1.08 0.01 -24.12
C ALA A 444 -0.22 -0.67 -24.61
N PHE A 445 -1.08 -1.10 -23.68
CA PHE A 445 -2.36 -1.73 -24.01
C PHE A 445 -3.43 -0.69 -24.39
N VAL A 446 -4.16 -0.99 -25.45
CA VAL A 446 -5.48 -0.42 -25.75
C VAL A 446 -6.53 -1.24 -24.99
N LEU A 447 -7.46 -0.58 -24.31
CA LEU A 447 -8.44 -1.20 -23.41
C LEU A 447 -9.88 -0.97 -23.93
N THR A 448 -10.81 -1.87 -23.61
CA THR A 448 -12.23 -1.71 -23.96
C THR A 448 -12.89 -0.57 -23.17
N THR A 449 -13.87 0.08 -23.78
CA THR A 449 -14.64 1.20 -23.18
C THR A 449 -16.10 0.83 -22.87
N VAL A 450 -16.40 -0.48 -22.82
CA VAL A 450 -17.69 -1.07 -22.43
C VAL A 450 -17.41 -2.31 -21.59
N ALA A 451 -18.32 -2.69 -20.68
CA ALA A 451 -18.14 -3.89 -19.86
C ALA A 451 -18.51 -5.18 -20.60
N LEU A 452 -19.63 -5.16 -21.31
CA LEU A 452 -20.14 -6.29 -22.10
C LEU A 452 -20.58 -5.76 -23.46
N GLY A 453 -20.26 -6.50 -24.53
CA GLY A 453 -20.63 -6.17 -25.91
C GLY A 453 -19.81 -6.95 -26.93
N THR A 454 -20.05 -6.71 -28.21
CA THR A 454 -19.29 -7.32 -29.32
C THR A 454 -18.48 -6.24 -30.03
N ILE A 455 -17.19 -6.49 -30.26
CA ILE A 455 -16.29 -5.63 -31.04
C ILE A 455 -16.63 -5.80 -32.53
N GLU A 456 -17.15 -4.73 -33.15
CA GLU A 456 -17.45 -4.70 -34.59
C GLU A 456 -16.23 -4.29 -35.43
N LYS A 457 -15.45 -3.32 -34.93
CA LYS A 457 -14.27 -2.79 -35.61
C LYS A 457 -13.31 -2.16 -34.61
N ILE A 458 -12.02 -2.42 -34.80
CA ILE A 458 -10.91 -1.69 -34.19
C ILE A 458 -10.24 -0.86 -35.30
N ASP A 459 -10.09 0.44 -35.08
CA ASP A 459 -9.52 1.38 -36.06
C ASP A 459 -8.33 2.14 -35.43
N PRO A 460 -7.09 1.67 -35.66
CA PRO A 460 -5.87 2.30 -35.13
C PRO A 460 -5.35 3.42 -36.05
N SER A 461 -6.05 3.82 -37.11
CA SER A 461 -5.49 4.67 -38.16
C SER A 461 -5.05 6.05 -37.69
N GLU A 462 -5.73 6.67 -36.72
CA GLU A 462 -5.28 7.94 -36.11
C GLU A 462 -4.08 7.72 -35.18
N ALA A 463 -4.06 6.63 -34.41
CA ALA A 463 -2.92 6.29 -33.56
C ALA A 463 -1.64 6.05 -34.38
N LEU A 464 -1.75 5.40 -35.55
CA LEU A 464 -0.62 5.14 -36.46
C LEU A 464 -0.09 6.41 -37.17
N LYS A 465 -0.85 7.52 -37.18
CA LYS A 465 -0.38 8.82 -37.68
C LYS A 465 0.42 9.61 -36.63
N GLU A 466 0.28 9.29 -35.35
CA GLU A 466 0.98 10.00 -34.26
C GLU A 466 2.51 9.85 -34.41
N PRO A 467 3.27 10.95 -34.48
CA PRO A 467 4.71 10.90 -34.70
C PRO A 467 5.45 10.05 -33.67
N GLY A 468 6.11 8.99 -34.14
CA GLY A 468 6.89 8.08 -33.29
C GLY A 468 6.14 6.83 -32.84
N VAL A 469 4.86 6.66 -33.19
CA VAL A 469 4.23 5.33 -33.23
C VAL A 469 4.87 4.51 -34.35
N ILE A 470 4.98 3.19 -34.12
CA ILE A 470 5.70 2.24 -34.98
C ILE A 470 4.76 1.16 -35.48
N ALA A 471 3.92 0.62 -34.59
CA ALA A 471 3.00 -0.47 -34.91
C ALA A 471 1.77 -0.45 -34.00
N PHE A 472 0.71 -1.11 -34.46
CA PHE A 472 -0.42 -1.57 -33.67
C PHE A 472 -0.57 -3.07 -33.91
N TYR A 473 -0.78 -3.84 -32.83
CA TYR A 473 -1.05 -5.27 -32.91
C TYR A 473 -2.39 -5.60 -32.25
N SER A 474 -3.15 -6.52 -32.87
CA SER A 474 -4.41 -7.04 -32.32
C SER A 474 -4.32 -8.56 -32.09
N ALA A 475 -5.42 -9.20 -31.69
CA ALA A 475 -5.46 -10.66 -31.54
C ALA A 475 -5.06 -11.41 -32.83
N SER A 476 -5.24 -10.83 -34.03
CA SER A 476 -4.83 -11.43 -35.30
C SER A 476 -3.31 -11.46 -35.53
N ASP A 477 -2.53 -10.74 -34.71
CA ASP A 477 -1.08 -10.67 -34.84
C ASP A 477 -0.34 -11.76 -34.06
N ILE A 478 -1.05 -12.46 -33.17
CA ILE A 478 -0.58 -13.55 -32.33
C ILE A 478 -0.42 -14.81 -33.22
N PRO A 479 0.78 -15.41 -33.34
CA PRO A 479 0.99 -16.59 -34.18
C PRO A 479 0.24 -17.84 -33.70
N GLY A 480 0.27 -18.09 -32.39
CA GLY A 480 -0.31 -19.29 -31.76
C GLY A 480 -1.56 -18.97 -30.94
N VAL A 481 -1.59 -19.42 -29.69
CA VAL A 481 -2.78 -19.26 -28.83
C VAL A 481 -2.86 -17.83 -28.28
N ASN A 482 -3.97 -17.13 -28.54
CA ASN A 482 -4.32 -15.86 -27.90
C ASN A 482 -4.68 -16.07 -26.42
N SER A 483 -3.68 -16.27 -25.56
CA SER A 483 -3.89 -16.38 -24.12
C SER A 483 -2.64 -16.01 -23.32
N PHE A 484 -2.85 -15.43 -22.13
CA PHE A 484 -1.77 -15.15 -21.18
C PHE A 484 -1.66 -16.15 -20.02
N THR A 485 -2.47 -17.21 -20.02
CA THR A 485 -2.39 -18.32 -19.06
C THR A 485 -1.57 -19.47 -19.66
N PRO A 486 -1.04 -20.42 -18.87
CA PRO A 486 -0.42 -21.63 -19.39
C PRO A 486 -1.48 -22.62 -19.94
N PRO A 487 -1.09 -23.78 -20.49
CA PRO A 487 -2.00 -24.90 -20.71
C PRO A 487 -2.79 -25.28 -19.45
N VAL A 488 -4.02 -25.75 -19.62
CA VAL A 488 -4.92 -26.13 -18.51
C VAL A 488 -4.25 -27.13 -17.58
N ASN A 489 -4.27 -26.82 -16.29
CA ASN A 489 -3.64 -27.60 -15.22
C ASN A 489 -4.33 -27.30 -13.87
N GLU A 490 -3.80 -27.81 -12.76
CA GLU A 490 -4.38 -27.65 -11.42
C GLU A 490 -4.56 -26.19 -10.95
N PHE A 491 -3.75 -25.27 -11.49
CA PHE A 491 -3.77 -23.84 -11.16
C PHE A 491 -4.60 -22.99 -12.14
N TYR A 492 -4.88 -23.51 -13.34
CA TYR A 492 -5.55 -22.77 -14.42
C TYR A 492 -6.54 -23.68 -15.14
N LEU A 493 -7.83 -23.42 -14.97
CA LEU A 493 -8.90 -24.24 -15.54
C LEU A 493 -9.20 -23.91 -17.01
N CYS A 494 -8.77 -22.75 -17.51
CA CYS A 494 -9.07 -22.30 -18.88
C CYS A 494 -8.03 -21.32 -19.45
N ASN A 495 -8.25 -20.91 -20.70
CA ASN A 495 -7.50 -19.83 -21.33
C ASN A 495 -8.18 -18.48 -21.05
N GLU A 496 -7.44 -17.51 -20.50
CA GLU A 496 -7.84 -16.10 -20.53
C GLU A 496 -7.16 -15.40 -21.71
N GLU A 497 -7.90 -14.59 -22.48
CA GLU A 497 -7.39 -13.92 -23.68
C GLU A 497 -6.29 -12.90 -23.37
N LEU A 498 -5.21 -12.88 -24.17
CA LEU A 498 -4.20 -11.82 -24.08
C LEU A 498 -4.77 -10.49 -24.61
N LEU A 499 -5.42 -10.55 -25.78
CA LEU A 499 -6.13 -9.44 -26.41
C LEU A 499 -7.56 -9.91 -26.77
N CYS A 500 -8.57 -9.19 -26.30
CA CYS A 500 -9.98 -9.47 -26.55
C CYS A 500 -10.28 -9.55 -28.05
N ASN A 501 -10.93 -10.64 -28.48
CA ASN A 501 -11.38 -10.81 -29.85
C ASN A 501 -12.87 -11.18 -29.91
N GLY A 502 -13.70 -10.26 -30.43
CA GLY A 502 -15.15 -10.44 -30.49
C GLY A 502 -15.86 -9.99 -29.21
N GLU A 503 -16.18 -10.88 -28.29
CA GLU A 503 -16.98 -10.54 -27.10
C GLU A 503 -16.15 -9.96 -25.94
N VAL A 504 -16.48 -8.73 -25.55
CA VAL A 504 -15.95 -8.09 -24.34
C VAL A 504 -16.58 -8.72 -23.09
N LYS A 505 -15.74 -9.06 -22.11
CA LYS A 505 -16.14 -9.76 -20.88
C LYS A 505 -16.11 -8.89 -19.62
N PHE A 506 -15.34 -7.80 -19.65
CA PHE A 506 -15.29 -6.80 -18.58
C PHE A 506 -14.80 -5.44 -19.09
N TYR A 507 -15.02 -4.38 -18.31
CA TYR A 507 -14.62 -3.02 -18.68
C TYR A 507 -13.11 -2.84 -18.55
N ASN A 508 -12.46 -2.17 -19.51
CA ASN A 508 -11.00 -2.09 -19.64
C ASN A 508 -10.28 -3.43 -19.92
N GLN A 509 -10.94 -4.41 -20.56
CA GLN A 509 -10.25 -5.60 -21.09
C GLN A 509 -9.24 -5.18 -22.18
N PRO A 510 -7.98 -5.65 -22.17
CA PRO A 510 -7.03 -5.35 -23.25
C PRO A 510 -7.51 -5.90 -24.59
N LEU A 511 -7.44 -5.11 -25.66
CA LEU A 511 -7.88 -5.47 -27.03
C LEU A 511 -6.80 -5.26 -28.10
N GLY A 512 -5.73 -4.53 -27.79
CA GLY A 512 -4.63 -4.27 -28.71
C GLY A 512 -3.39 -3.72 -28.02
N ILE A 513 -2.30 -3.65 -28.77
CA ILE A 513 -1.00 -3.15 -28.30
C ILE A 513 -0.54 -2.05 -29.24
N ILE A 514 -0.31 -0.85 -28.72
CA ILE A 514 0.41 0.22 -29.42
C ILE A 514 1.89 0.08 -29.12
N VAL A 515 2.73 0.28 -30.14
CA VAL A 515 4.19 0.30 -30.04
C VAL A 515 4.73 1.64 -30.53
N ALA A 516 5.60 2.29 -29.75
CA ALA A 516 6.17 3.61 -30.08
C ALA A 516 7.64 3.75 -29.64
N LYS A 517 8.26 4.87 -30.05
CA LYS A 517 9.64 5.24 -29.68
C LYS A 517 9.81 5.66 -28.21
N SER A 518 8.73 5.93 -27.48
CA SER A 518 8.77 6.25 -26.04
C SER A 518 7.48 5.83 -25.33
N GLN A 519 7.57 5.56 -24.03
CA GLN A 519 6.42 5.20 -23.19
C GLN A 519 5.30 6.26 -23.23
N LYS A 520 5.68 7.56 -23.25
CA LYS A 520 4.72 8.68 -23.32
C LYS A 520 3.92 8.65 -24.63
N ILE A 521 4.57 8.41 -25.76
CA ILE A 521 3.89 8.33 -27.07
C ILE A 521 3.00 7.09 -27.12
N ALA A 522 3.48 5.94 -26.65
CA ALA A 522 2.67 4.72 -26.60
C ALA A 522 1.39 4.93 -25.78
N ASN A 523 1.50 5.46 -24.56
CA ASN A 523 0.37 5.75 -23.68
C ASN A 523 -0.59 6.83 -24.22
N LYS A 524 -0.10 7.82 -24.99
CA LYS A 524 -0.97 8.79 -25.68
C LYS A 524 -1.74 8.10 -26.81
N ALA A 525 -1.04 7.36 -27.67
CA ALA A 525 -1.62 6.80 -28.87
C ALA A 525 -2.65 5.69 -28.61
N THR A 526 -2.66 5.04 -27.44
CA THR A 526 -3.77 4.12 -27.08
C THR A 526 -5.12 4.83 -27.00
N THR A 527 -5.17 6.12 -26.65
CA THR A 527 -6.43 6.90 -26.61
C THR A 527 -6.90 7.36 -27.99
N LEU A 528 -6.10 7.17 -29.04
CA LEU A 528 -6.42 7.54 -30.43
C LEU A 528 -7.01 6.37 -31.23
N VAL A 529 -6.95 5.14 -30.70
CA VAL A 529 -7.55 3.96 -31.33
C VAL A 529 -9.07 3.99 -31.11
N LYS A 530 -9.83 3.98 -32.20
CA LYS A 530 -11.29 4.01 -32.15
C LYS A 530 -11.82 2.58 -32.20
N VAL A 531 -12.80 2.26 -31.35
CA VAL A 531 -13.45 0.94 -31.32
C VAL A 531 -14.95 1.14 -31.35
N SER A 532 -15.64 0.39 -32.22
CA SER A 532 -17.11 0.37 -32.28
C SER A 532 -17.64 -0.94 -31.73
N TYR A 533 -18.67 -0.85 -30.89
CA TYR A 533 -19.28 -1.99 -30.20
C TYR A 533 -20.76 -2.14 -30.57
N SER A 534 -21.24 -3.37 -30.62
CA SER A 534 -22.67 -3.72 -30.66
C SER A 534 -23.06 -4.51 -29.40
N ASN A 535 -24.35 -4.78 -29.24
CA ASN A 535 -24.90 -5.62 -28.15
C ASN A 535 -24.44 -5.21 -26.73
N VAL A 536 -24.23 -3.92 -26.51
CA VAL A 536 -23.72 -3.38 -25.24
C VAL A 536 -24.74 -3.62 -24.12
N ARG A 537 -24.27 -4.14 -22.99
CA ARG A 537 -25.11 -4.51 -21.83
C ARG A 537 -24.50 -4.03 -20.53
N ASN A 538 -25.35 -3.75 -19.53
CA ASN A 538 -24.92 -3.40 -18.18
C ASN A 538 -24.29 -4.63 -17.48
N PRO A 539 -23.19 -4.46 -16.72
CA PRO A 539 -22.54 -5.55 -16.00
C PRO A 539 -23.18 -5.85 -14.64
N VAL A 540 -23.07 -7.10 -14.19
CA VAL A 540 -23.26 -7.51 -12.80
C VAL A 540 -21.87 -7.62 -12.15
N TYR A 541 -21.47 -6.58 -11.42
CA TYR A 541 -20.09 -6.45 -10.90
C TYR A 541 -19.92 -6.79 -9.41
N ASP A 542 -21.02 -6.94 -8.65
CA ASP A 542 -20.99 -7.24 -7.20
C ASP A 542 -21.59 -8.63 -6.92
N ILE A 543 -20.81 -9.48 -6.29
CA ILE A 543 -21.16 -10.82 -5.82
C ILE A 543 -22.40 -10.85 -4.91
N LYS A 544 -22.68 -9.77 -4.17
CA LYS A 544 -23.88 -9.61 -3.34
C LYS A 544 -25.17 -9.68 -4.15
N PHE A 545 -25.13 -9.27 -5.42
CA PHE A 545 -26.23 -9.44 -6.37
C PHE A 545 -26.09 -10.75 -7.17
N ALA A 546 -24.89 -11.05 -7.68
CA ALA A 546 -24.65 -12.22 -8.53
C ALA A 546 -24.99 -13.55 -7.83
N LYS A 547 -24.84 -13.65 -6.49
CA LYS A 547 -25.20 -14.86 -5.73
C LYS A 547 -26.67 -15.28 -5.84
N ASN A 548 -27.56 -14.40 -6.29
CA ASN A 548 -28.98 -14.66 -6.44
C ASN A 548 -29.36 -15.12 -7.86
N ASP A 549 -28.41 -15.17 -8.80
CA ASP A 549 -28.62 -15.65 -10.17
C ASP A 549 -28.04 -17.07 -10.33
N PRO A 550 -28.89 -18.12 -10.44
CA PRO A 550 -28.43 -19.50 -10.60
C PRO A 550 -27.56 -19.76 -11.84
N SER A 551 -27.56 -18.86 -12.83
CA SER A 551 -26.70 -18.97 -14.02
C SER A 551 -25.27 -18.45 -13.78
N LYS A 552 -25.07 -17.61 -12.74
CA LYS A 552 -23.77 -17.06 -12.33
C LYS A 552 -23.17 -17.79 -11.13
N VAL A 553 -23.80 -18.85 -10.62
CA VAL A 553 -23.40 -19.56 -9.39
C VAL A 553 -23.28 -21.07 -9.63
N THR A 554 -22.17 -21.68 -9.22
CA THR A 554 -21.96 -23.14 -9.25
C THR A 554 -21.47 -23.63 -7.90
N LEU A 555 -22.00 -24.75 -7.39
CA LEU A 555 -21.52 -25.37 -6.15
C LEU A 555 -20.07 -25.83 -6.34
N LEU A 556 -19.20 -25.43 -5.42
CA LEU A 556 -17.78 -25.77 -5.42
C LEU A 556 -17.51 -27.02 -4.59
N ASP A 557 -17.85 -26.99 -3.31
CA ASP A 557 -17.71 -28.09 -2.35
C ASP A 557 -18.67 -27.87 -1.17
N SER A 558 -18.95 -28.92 -0.40
CA SER A 558 -19.84 -28.90 0.76
C SER A 558 -19.36 -29.84 1.87
N ARG A 559 -19.66 -29.47 3.12
CA ARG A 559 -19.57 -30.34 4.29
C ARG A 559 -20.91 -30.35 5.01
N ASP A 560 -21.44 -31.54 5.24
CA ASP A 560 -22.63 -31.72 6.05
C ASP A 560 -22.26 -31.83 7.53
N ALA A 561 -23.13 -31.34 8.41
CA ALA A 561 -22.96 -31.43 9.84
C ALA A 561 -23.02 -32.89 10.31
N THR A 562 -22.01 -33.33 11.07
CA THR A 562 -21.98 -34.66 11.69
C THR A 562 -22.94 -34.81 12.89
N MET A 563 -23.36 -33.69 13.49
CA MET A 563 -24.34 -33.65 14.58
C MET A 563 -25.24 -32.42 14.52
N ARG A 564 -26.34 -32.45 15.26
CA ARG A 564 -27.21 -31.29 15.49
C ARG A 564 -27.57 -31.20 16.96
N GLY A 565 -27.22 -30.09 17.60
CA GLY A 565 -27.64 -29.75 18.95
C GLY A 565 -29.11 -29.29 18.98
N ASN A 566 -29.79 -29.59 20.10
CA ASN A 566 -31.21 -29.26 20.29
C ASN A 566 -31.45 -28.15 21.34
N ASP A 567 -30.40 -27.71 22.05
CA ASP A 567 -30.45 -26.66 23.08
C ASP A 567 -30.45 -25.25 22.44
N ILE A 568 -31.44 -24.95 21.60
CA ILE A 568 -31.47 -23.70 20.82
C ILE A 568 -32.19 -22.62 21.64
N SER A 569 -31.43 -21.61 22.09
CA SER A 569 -31.93 -20.46 22.85
C SER A 569 -32.14 -19.23 21.97
N LYS A 570 -31.36 -19.09 20.88
CA LYS A 570 -31.56 -18.05 19.85
C LYS A 570 -31.26 -18.59 18.45
N ILE A 571 -31.99 -18.08 17.46
CA ILE A 571 -31.68 -18.26 16.04
C ILE A 571 -31.24 -16.91 15.48
N ILE A 572 -30.09 -16.90 14.82
CA ILE A 572 -29.48 -15.74 14.19
C ILE A 572 -29.48 -15.98 12.67
N LYS A 573 -29.87 -14.98 11.87
CA LYS A 573 -29.83 -15.04 10.41
C LYS A 573 -29.20 -13.77 9.84
N GLY A 574 -28.48 -13.88 8.73
CA GLY A 574 -27.95 -12.71 8.03
C GLY A 574 -27.09 -13.04 6.82
N ASP A 575 -26.55 -11.98 6.23
CA ASP A 575 -25.49 -11.98 5.23
C ASP A 575 -24.35 -11.06 5.68
N ASN A 576 -23.13 -11.37 5.23
CA ASN A 576 -21.97 -10.48 5.35
C ASN A 576 -21.25 -10.48 3.99
N THR A 577 -20.77 -9.33 3.53
CA THR A 577 -20.00 -9.21 2.30
C THR A 577 -18.66 -8.53 2.56
N VAL A 578 -17.58 -9.12 2.03
CA VAL A 578 -16.23 -8.53 2.00
C VAL A 578 -15.84 -8.32 0.54
N TYR A 579 -15.18 -7.20 0.25
CA TYR A 579 -14.92 -6.74 -1.11
C TYR A 579 -13.46 -6.96 -1.53
N GLY A 580 -13.11 -6.62 -2.77
CA GLY A 580 -11.76 -6.84 -3.29
C GLY A 580 -10.69 -5.88 -2.76
N GLN A 581 -9.43 -6.25 -2.95
CA GLN A 581 -8.24 -5.48 -2.58
C GLN A 581 -7.24 -5.47 -3.73
N TYR A 582 -6.63 -4.32 -4.02
CA TYR A 582 -5.51 -4.25 -4.94
C TYR A 582 -4.18 -4.42 -4.20
N HIS A 583 -3.28 -5.23 -4.79
CA HIS A 583 -2.01 -5.62 -4.17
C HIS A 583 -1.10 -4.44 -3.86
N PHE A 584 -1.12 -3.42 -4.72
CA PHE A 584 -0.32 -2.19 -4.60
C PHE A 584 1.19 -2.48 -4.47
N ALA A 585 1.71 -3.39 -5.30
CA ALA A 585 3.15 -3.56 -5.48
C ALA A 585 3.78 -2.24 -5.96
N MET A 586 4.90 -1.82 -5.36
CA MET A 586 5.50 -0.52 -5.62
C MET A 586 6.16 -0.46 -7.01
N GLU A 587 6.77 -1.57 -7.43
CA GLU A 587 7.10 -1.85 -8.84
C GLU A 587 5.85 -2.45 -9.50
N THR A 588 5.36 -1.83 -10.57
CA THR A 588 4.18 -2.30 -11.33
C THR A 588 4.47 -3.58 -12.12
N LEU A 589 3.54 -3.99 -13.00
CA LEU A 589 3.81 -5.09 -13.93
C LEU A 589 4.64 -4.53 -15.08
N LEU A 590 5.86 -5.04 -15.26
CA LEU A 590 6.66 -4.72 -16.43
C LEU A 590 7.46 -5.91 -16.98
N CYS A 591 7.84 -5.79 -18.25
CA CYS A 591 8.74 -6.72 -18.91
C CYS A 591 9.62 -5.98 -19.93
N LEU A 592 10.92 -6.31 -19.95
CA LEU A 592 11.88 -5.98 -20.99
C LEU A 592 12.23 -7.27 -21.75
N THR A 593 11.87 -7.36 -23.03
CA THR A 593 12.24 -8.48 -23.90
C THR A 593 13.27 -8.03 -24.93
N ARG A 594 14.32 -8.83 -25.15
CA ARG A 594 15.38 -8.62 -26.12
C ARG A 594 15.46 -9.82 -27.06
N PRO A 595 15.46 -9.64 -28.40
CA PRO A 595 15.82 -10.72 -29.31
C PRO A 595 17.31 -11.06 -29.17
N THR A 596 17.64 -12.34 -29.29
CA THR A 596 19.00 -12.90 -29.29
C THR A 596 19.17 -13.84 -30.48
N GLU A 597 20.39 -14.37 -30.71
CA GLU A 597 20.61 -15.41 -31.73
C GLU A 597 19.93 -16.75 -31.38
N GLU A 598 19.71 -17.01 -30.09
CA GLU A 598 19.08 -18.23 -29.58
C GLU A 598 17.54 -18.11 -29.47
N GLY A 599 17.01 -16.88 -29.38
CA GLY A 599 15.57 -16.61 -29.31
C GLY A 599 15.23 -15.28 -28.64
N LEU A 600 14.60 -15.34 -27.47
CA LEU A 600 14.18 -14.19 -26.68
C LEU A 600 14.76 -14.27 -25.26
N GLN A 601 15.43 -13.20 -24.84
CA GLN A 601 15.83 -12.96 -23.45
C GLN A 601 14.85 -11.99 -22.79
N LEU A 602 14.33 -12.33 -21.60
CA LEU A 602 13.34 -11.56 -20.87
C LEU A 602 13.80 -11.22 -19.45
N PHE A 603 13.59 -9.97 -19.07
CA PHE A 603 13.61 -9.51 -17.68
C PHE A 603 12.17 -9.12 -17.34
N VAL A 604 11.59 -9.77 -16.33
CA VAL A 604 10.15 -9.69 -16.07
C VAL A 604 9.86 -9.69 -14.58
N THR A 605 8.89 -8.88 -14.17
CA THR A 605 8.43 -8.84 -12.79
C THR A 605 7.50 -10.01 -12.49
N THR A 606 8.01 -11.25 -12.36
CA THR A 606 7.21 -12.47 -12.09
C THR A 606 7.63 -13.22 -10.82
N GLN A 607 6.66 -13.84 -10.12
CA GLN A 607 6.88 -14.85 -9.06
C GLN A 607 7.01 -16.27 -9.63
N TRP A 608 6.71 -16.46 -10.93
CA TRP A 608 6.65 -17.76 -11.58
C TRP A 608 7.23 -17.65 -13.00
N ILE A 609 8.52 -18.00 -13.13
CA ILE A 609 9.23 -17.93 -14.41
C ILE A 609 8.72 -18.98 -15.41
N ASP A 610 8.37 -20.17 -14.92
CA ASP A 610 7.95 -21.29 -15.77
C ASP A 610 6.61 -21.01 -16.49
N THR A 611 5.59 -20.53 -15.77
CA THR A 611 4.32 -20.10 -16.40
C THR A 611 4.56 -19.04 -17.48
N VAL A 612 5.43 -18.04 -17.24
CA VAL A 612 5.73 -17.02 -18.25
C VAL A 612 6.40 -17.64 -19.49
N GLN A 613 7.29 -18.62 -19.31
CA GLN A 613 7.94 -19.35 -20.41
C GLN A 613 6.92 -20.13 -21.25
N GLN A 614 6.03 -20.90 -20.58
CA GLN A 614 4.97 -21.68 -21.22
C GLN A 614 4.00 -20.79 -22.02
N VAL A 615 3.60 -19.65 -21.45
CA VAL A 615 2.70 -18.68 -22.08
C VAL A 615 3.30 -18.14 -23.37
N ILE A 616 4.55 -17.66 -23.32
CA ILE A 616 5.22 -17.06 -24.48
C ILE A 616 5.46 -18.09 -25.58
N SER A 617 5.91 -19.30 -25.20
CA SER A 617 6.07 -20.46 -26.09
C SER A 617 4.80 -20.71 -26.91
N ARG A 618 3.68 -20.86 -26.20
CA ARG A 618 2.37 -21.19 -26.78
C ARG A 618 1.75 -20.05 -27.58
N MET A 619 2.05 -18.80 -27.23
CA MET A 619 1.59 -17.61 -27.95
C MET A 619 2.39 -17.36 -29.24
N LEU A 620 3.72 -17.62 -29.24
CA LEU A 620 4.60 -17.37 -30.39
C LEU A 620 4.86 -18.59 -31.28
N GLU A 621 4.45 -19.78 -30.86
CA GLU A 621 4.79 -21.07 -31.48
C GLU A 621 6.31 -21.31 -31.54
N ILE A 622 7.01 -21.00 -30.45
CA ILE A 622 8.47 -21.24 -30.31
C ILE A 622 8.76 -22.14 -29.11
N GLY A 623 9.77 -23.00 -29.23
CA GLY A 623 10.16 -23.91 -28.15
C GLY A 623 10.67 -23.18 -26.90
N HIS A 624 10.48 -23.77 -25.73
CA HIS A 624 10.83 -23.19 -24.42
C HIS A 624 12.31 -22.85 -24.33
N GLN A 625 13.17 -23.65 -24.97
CA GLN A 625 14.61 -23.46 -25.06
C GLN A 625 15.05 -22.23 -25.88
N ARG A 626 14.10 -21.49 -26.46
CA ARG A 626 14.34 -20.18 -27.12
C ARG A 626 13.80 -19.00 -26.30
N ILE A 627 13.49 -19.23 -25.02
CA ILE A 627 12.88 -18.24 -24.12
C ILE A 627 13.60 -18.29 -22.77
N ASP A 628 14.56 -17.38 -22.59
CA ASP A 628 15.31 -17.24 -21.34
C ASP A 628 14.72 -16.15 -20.48
N ILE A 629 14.35 -16.49 -19.25
CA ILE A 629 13.74 -15.57 -18.29
C ILE A 629 14.69 -15.34 -17.13
N TYR A 630 14.91 -14.07 -16.79
CA TYR A 630 15.79 -13.63 -15.71
C TYR A 630 14.99 -12.82 -14.69
N VAL A 631 15.09 -13.19 -13.41
CA VAL A 631 14.52 -12.44 -12.29
C VAL A 631 15.57 -12.27 -11.19
N ARG A 632 16.07 -11.04 -11.00
CA ARG A 632 16.99 -10.72 -9.91
C ARG A 632 16.26 -10.51 -8.58
N ARG A 633 15.19 -9.70 -8.61
CA ARG A 633 14.39 -9.26 -7.46
C ARG A 633 13.09 -8.62 -7.96
N LEU A 634 12.08 -8.50 -7.10
CA LEU A 634 10.83 -7.75 -7.36
C LEU A 634 10.65 -6.61 -6.35
N GLY A 635 10.11 -5.46 -6.80
CA GLY A 635 9.68 -4.35 -5.95
C GLY A 635 8.33 -4.59 -5.26
N GLY A 636 8.17 -5.77 -4.65
CA GLY A 636 6.92 -6.28 -4.09
C GLY A 636 6.08 -7.05 -5.13
N SER A 637 5.14 -7.87 -4.64
CA SER A 637 4.17 -8.57 -5.49
C SER A 637 2.86 -8.92 -4.79
N PHE A 638 2.93 -9.62 -3.65
CA PHE A 638 1.77 -10.06 -2.86
C PHE A 638 0.78 -11.00 -3.57
N GLY A 639 1.20 -11.66 -4.66
CA GLY A 639 0.39 -12.59 -5.46
C GLY A 639 0.13 -12.11 -6.90
N LEU A 640 0.07 -10.78 -7.13
CA LEU A 640 -0.20 -10.18 -8.44
C LEU A 640 0.71 -10.71 -9.56
N LYS A 641 2.01 -10.82 -9.25
CA LYS A 641 3.04 -11.26 -10.22
C LYS A 641 3.13 -12.79 -10.35
N MET A 642 2.21 -13.56 -9.78
CA MET A 642 2.15 -15.02 -9.97
C MET A 642 1.58 -15.41 -11.34
N SER A 643 0.57 -14.68 -11.81
CA SER A 643 -0.11 -14.96 -13.08
C SER A 643 -0.22 -13.73 -13.99
N ARG A 644 -0.62 -12.57 -13.45
CA ARG A 644 -0.89 -11.37 -14.25
C ARG A 644 0.38 -10.76 -14.89
N ALA A 645 1.56 -11.11 -14.37
CA ALA A 645 2.86 -10.79 -15.01
C ALA A 645 2.99 -11.40 -16.41
N SER A 646 2.41 -12.57 -16.64
CA SER A 646 2.44 -13.27 -17.94
C SER A 646 1.74 -12.48 -19.05
N GLN A 647 0.71 -11.69 -18.73
CA GLN A 647 0.01 -10.85 -19.71
C GLN A 647 0.94 -9.77 -20.29
N VAL A 648 1.70 -9.10 -19.42
CA VAL A 648 2.67 -8.06 -19.85
C VAL A 648 3.87 -8.69 -20.53
N ALA A 649 4.35 -9.84 -20.04
CA ALA A 649 5.48 -10.55 -20.64
C ALA A 649 5.15 -11.08 -22.04
N ALA A 650 3.97 -11.68 -22.23
CA ALA A 650 3.48 -12.15 -23.52
C ALA A 650 3.33 -11.00 -24.52
N ALA A 651 2.67 -9.90 -24.13
CA ALA A 651 2.55 -8.73 -24.99
C ALA A 651 3.92 -8.12 -25.37
N CYS A 652 4.86 -8.06 -24.43
CA CYS A 652 6.22 -7.58 -24.68
C CYS A 652 7.01 -8.50 -25.63
N ALA A 653 6.90 -9.83 -25.43
CA ALA A 653 7.52 -10.83 -26.29
C ALA A 653 6.97 -10.82 -27.71
N LEU A 654 5.66 -10.62 -27.89
CA LEU A 654 5.03 -10.45 -29.21
C LEU A 654 5.62 -9.26 -29.97
N VAL A 655 5.76 -8.12 -29.32
CA VAL A 655 6.34 -6.91 -29.95
C VAL A 655 7.80 -7.14 -30.32
N ALA A 656 8.60 -7.73 -29.42
CA ALA A 656 10.01 -8.01 -29.68
C ALA A 656 10.21 -9.01 -30.83
N TYR A 657 9.39 -10.07 -30.87
CA TYR A 657 9.39 -11.09 -31.93
C TYR A 657 8.98 -10.50 -33.29
N LYS A 658 7.89 -9.74 -33.35
CA LYS A 658 7.35 -9.17 -34.60
C LYS A 658 8.21 -8.06 -35.20
N LEU A 659 8.93 -7.30 -34.37
CA LEU A 659 9.81 -6.20 -34.82
C LEU A 659 11.30 -6.57 -34.90
N ASN A 660 11.71 -7.72 -34.34
CA ASN A 660 13.10 -8.07 -34.08
C ASN A 660 13.88 -6.92 -33.40
N ARG A 661 13.30 -6.35 -32.34
CA ARG A 661 13.85 -5.21 -31.58
C ARG A 661 13.61 -5.39 -30.08
N PRO A 662 14.49 -4.87 -29.21
CA PRO A 662 14.21 -4.80 -27.78
C PRO A 662 12.88 -4.06 -27.53
N CYS A 663 12.01 -4.62 -26.70
CA CYS A 663 10.74 -4.01 -26.31
C CYS A 663 10.69 -3.89 -24.78
N ARG A 664 10.20 -2.75 -24.30
CA ARG A 664 9.88 -2.52 -22.90
C ARG A 664 8.40 -2.21 -22.74
N PHE A 665 7.70 -3.03 -21.96
CA PHE A 665 6.29 -2.86 -21.65
C PHE A 665 6.16 -2.53 -20.16
N ILE A 666 5.79 -1.29 -19.85
CA ILE A 666 5.63 -0.79 -18.47
C ILE A 666 4.17 -0.40 -18.27
N ASN A 667 3.40 -1.21 -17.53
CA ASN A 667 2.06 -0.78 -17.14
C ASN A 667 2.14 0.36 -16.14
N THR A 668 1.40 1.44 -16.43
CA THR A 668 1.09 2.47 -15.42
C THR A 668 0.26 1.85 -14.29
N LEU A 669 0.29 2.42 -13.08
CA LEU A 669 -0.55 1.99 -11.97
C LEU A 669 -2.05 1.93 -12.38
N SER A 670 -2.52 2.92 -13.15
CA SER A 670 -3.89 2.98 -13.63
C SER A 670 -4.24 1.90 -14.65
N THR A 671 -3.36 1.59 -15.61
CA THR A 671 -3.56 0.47 -16.54
C THR A 671 -3.60 -0.85 -15.78
N ASN A 672 -2.68 -1.03 -14.82
CA ASN A 672 -2.64 -2.19 -13.94
C ASN A 672 -3.98 -2.38 -13.19
N MET A 673 -4.42 -1.38 -12.41
CA MET A 673 -5.63 -1.48 -11.60
C MET A 673 -6.90 -1.68 -12.44
N ARG A 674 -6.96 -1.06 -13.62
CA ARG A 674 -8.09 -1.20 -14.55
C ARG A 674 -8.17 -2.62 -15.15
N ALA A 675 -7.08 -3.13 -15.73
CA ALA A 675 -7.13 -4.32 -16.58
C ALA A 675 -6.98 -5.68 -15.86
N VAL A 676 -6.33 -5.73 -14.68
CA VAL A 676 -5.98 -7.02 -14.04
C VAL A 676 -6.88 -7.38 -12.85
N GLY A 677 -6.91 -8.66 -12.48
CA GLY A 677 -7.60 -9.18 -11.31
C GLY A 677 -7.13 -8.61 -9.96
N LYS A 678 -7.98 -8.73 -8.94
CA LYS A 678 -7.74 -8.26 -7.57
C LYS A 678 -7.86 -9.44 -6.59
N ARG A 679 -7.71 -9.21 -5.28
CA ARG A 679 -8.27 -10.13 -4.26
C ARG A 679 -9.77 -10.29 -4.53
N LEU A 680 -10.28 -11.51 -4.44
CA LEU A 680 -11.71 -11.80 -4.60
C LEU A 680 -12.58 -11.14 -3.53
N PRO A 681 -13.71 -10.54 -3.92
CA PRO A 681 -14.88 -10.40 -3.05
C PRO A 681 -15.47 -11.75 -2.63
N CYS A 682 -16.09 -11.80 -1.44
CA CYS A 682 -16.89 -12.93 -0.96
C CYS A 682 -18.15 -12.42 -0.24
N SER A 683 -19.30 -13.06 -0.47
CA SER A 683 -20.55 -12.79 0.25
C SER A 683 -21.09 -14.08 0.87
N THR A 684 -21.78 -13.97 2.01
CA THR A 684 -22.31 -15.14 2.73
C THR A 684 -23.82 -15.07 2.90
N ASN A 685 -24.45 -16.23 3.08
CA ASN A 685 -25.76 -16.35 3.72
C ASN A 685 -25.62 -17.30 4.90
N PHE A 686 -26.24 -17.01 6.06
CA PHE A 686 -26.19 -17.92 7.20
C PHE A 686 -27.45 -17.93 8.06
N GLU A 687 -27.70 -19.09 8.67
CA GLU A 687 -28.66 -19.31 9.76
C GLU A 687 -27.96 -20.14 10.84
N ILE A 688 -27.97 -19.66 12.09
CA ILE A 688 -27.24 -20.25 13.21
C ILE A 688 -28.19 -20.41 14.40
N GLY A 689 -28.28 -21.62 14.95
CA GLY A 689 -28.89 -21.86 16.26
C GLY A 689 -27.83 -21.91 17.35
N VAL A 690 -27.94 -21.06 18.36
CA VAL A 690 -27.02 -21.01 19.52
C VAL A 690 -27.76 -21.24 20.82
N ASN A 691 -27.06 -21.81 21.81
CA ASN A 691 -27.58 -21.95 23.17
C ASN A 691 -27.28 -20.72 24.05
N ASN A 692 -27.78 -20.75 25.29
CA ASN A 692 -27.55 -19.72 26.32
C ASN A 692 -26.08 -19.51 26.73
N LYS A 693 -25.11 -20.19 26.13
CA LYS A 693 -23.65 -19.98 26.30
C LYS A 693 -22.94 -19.60 25.00
N GLY A 694 -23.69 -19.27 23.94
CA GLY A 694 -23.14 -18.98 22.62
C GLY A 694 -22.61 -20.20 21.87
N VAL A 695 -22.81 -21.43 22.37
CA VAL A 695 -22.37 -22.65 21.68
C VAL A 695 -23.28 -22.92 20.49
N ILE A 696 -22.69 -23.03 19.30
CA ILE A 696 -23.39 -23.31 18.04
C ILE A 696 -23.95 -24.73 18.07
N GLN A 697 -25.27 -24.82 18.13
CA GLN A 697 -26.04 -26.08 18.08
C GLN A 697 -26.23 -26.55 16.64
N TYR A 698 -26.39 -25.62 15.71
CA TYR A 698 -26.30 -25.87 14.28
C TYR A 698 -25.94 -24.58 13.53
N MET A 699 -25.33 -24.74 12.37
CA MET A 699 -25.16 -23.66 11.39
C MET A 699 -25.51 -24.18 10.00
N ASN A 700 -26.25 -23.38 9.23
CA ASN A 700 -26.34 -23.49 7.78
C ASN A 700 -25.60 -22.27 7.21
N TYR A 701 -24.53 -22.49 6.46
CA TYR A 701 -23.65 -21.41 5.97
C TYR A 701 -23.30 -21.62 4.50
N GLU A 702 -23.51 -20.58 3.71
CA GLU A 702 -23.23 -20.55 2.27
C GLU A 702 -22.24 -19.43 1.98
N LEU A 703 -21.09 -19.76 1.39
CA LEU A 703 -20.07 -18.83 0.92
C LEU A 703 -20.16 -18.69 -0.60
N TYR A 704 -20.29 -17.47 -1.10
CA TYR A 704 -20.27 -17.14 -2.52
C TYR A 704 -19.01 -16.33 -2.82
N SER A 705 -18.21 -16.81 -3.75
CA SER A 705 -16.91 -16.22 -4.11
C SER A 705 -16.95 -15.55 -5.47
N ASP A 706 -16.31 -14.40 -5.61
CA ASP A 706 -16.27 -13.68 -6.88
C ASP A 706 -15.02 -14.02 -7.69
N ASN A 707 -15.20 -14.79 -8.76
CA ASN A 707 -14.12 -15.20 -9.65
C ASN A 707 -13.90 -14.23 -10.82
N GLY A 708 -14.67 -13.13 -10.90
CA GLY A 708 -14.77 -12.32 -12.11
C GLY A 708 -15.48 -13.06 -13.24
N TYR A 709 -15.19 -12.70 -14.49
CA TYR A 709 -15.93 -13.20 -15.67
C TYR A 709 -15.75 -14.71 -15.94
N VAL A 710 -14.74 -15.33 -15.34
CA VAL A 710 -14.42 -16.75 -15.51
C VAL A 710 -13.72 -17.30 -14.27
N LEU A 711 -14.13 -18.51 -13.85
CA LEU A 711 -13.41 -19.31 -12.86
C LEU A 711 -12.15 -19.90 -13.51
N ASN A 712 -11.00 -19.26 -13.30
CA ASN A 712 -9.73 -19.75 -13.85
C ASN A 712 -8.72 -20.20 -12.79
N GLU A 713 -8.53 -19.42 -11.73
CA GLU A 713 -7.58 -19.72 -10.64
C GLU A 713 -8.33 -20.28 -9.40
N PRO A 714 -8.38 -21.61 -9.17
CA PRO A 714 -9.31 -22.23 -8.21
C PRO A 714 -8.78 -22.22 -6.75
N PHE A 715 -8.16 -21.12 -6.31
CA PHE A 715 -7.43 -21.03 -5.03
C PHE A 715 -8.28 -21.23 -3.77
N LEU A 716 -9.61 -21.19 -3.88
CA LEU A 716 -10.51 -21.50 -2.76
C LEU A 716 -10.56 -22.99 -2.41
N ASN A 717 -10.23 -23.89 -3.36
CA ASN A 717 -10.11 -25.33 -3.13
C ASN A 717 -8.95 -25.61 -2.17
N MET A 718 -7.81 -24.93 -2.42
CA MET A 718 -6.57 -25.05 -1.65
C MET A 718 -6.72 -24.58 -0.19
N THR A 719 -7.73 -23.76 0.11
CA THR A 719 -7.97 -23.19 1.44
C THR A 719 -9.28 -23.67 2.06
N PHE A 720 -9.88 -24.77 1.59
CA PHE A 720 -11.21 -25.20 2.01
C PHE A 720 -11.36 -25.23 3.53
N GLU A 721 -10.48 -25.94 4.24
CA GLU A 721 -10.48 -26.11 5.71
C GLU A 721 -10.31 -24.79 6.52
N SER A 722 -10.04 -23.64 5.88
CA SER A 722 -9.91 -22.34 6.56
C SER A 722 -11.25 -21.76 7.08
N PHE A 723 -12.42 -22.23 6.62
CA PHE A 723 -13.72 -21.73 7.10
C PHE A 723 -13.97 -21.99 8.59
N THR A 724 -13.26 -22.98 9.15
CA THR A 724 -13.32 -23.37 10.56
C THR A 724 -12.66 -22.35 11.50
N ASN A 725 -11.68 -21.57 11.01
CA ASN A 725 -10.67 -20.91 11.84
C ASN A 725 -10.15 -21.85 12.96
N CYS A 726 -10.47 -21.59 14.23
CA CYS A 726 -10.12 -22.42 15.38
C CYS A 726 -11.34 -23.07 16.07
N TYR A 727 -12.49 -23.10 15.41
CA TYR A 727 -13.78 -23.47 16.00
C TYR A 727 -14.27 -24.85 15.55
N ARG A 728 -15.10 -25.47 16.41
CA ARG A 728 -15.80 -26.72 16.09
C ARG A 728 -16.84 -26.49 15.00
N THR A 729 -16.81 -27.35 13.99
CA THR A 729 -17.73 -27.35 12.85
C THR A 729 -18.50 -28.66 12.71
N ASP A 730 -18.47 -29.51 13.74
CA ASP A 730 -19.24 -30.76 13.87
C ASP A 730 -20.75 -30.55 13.68
N SER A 731 -21.26 -29.34 13.97
CA SER A 731 -22.65 -28.92 13.81
C SER A 731 -22.93 -28.01 12.59
N TRP A 732 -21.96 -27.82 11.68
CA TRP A 732 -22.07 -26.86 10.57
C TRP A 732 -22.32 -27.56 9.24
N ASN A 733 -23.44 -27.24 8.59
CA ASN A 733 -23.64 -27.46 7.16
C ASN A 733 -23.01 -26.28 6.41
N TYR A 734 -21.89 -26.53 5.74
CA TYR A 734 -21.14 -25.54 4.97
C TYR A 734 -21.24 -25.83 3.47
N LYS A 735 -21.51 -24.80 2.66
CA LYS A 735 -21.44 -24.87 1.19
C LYS A 735 -20.60 -23.71 0.67
N ALA A 736 -19.66 -24.00 -0.21
CA ALA A 736 -18.96 -23.00 -0.99
C ALA A 736 -19.48 -23.00 -2.43
N PHE A 737 -19.60 -21.81 -3.01
CA PHE A 737 -20.02 -21.60 -4.39
C PHE A 737 -19.04 -20.70 -5.13
N ASN A 738 -18.75 -21.07 -6.38
CA ASN A 738 -18.11 -20.20 -7.36
C ASN A 738 -19.18 -19.27 -7.95
N GLY A 739 -19.02 -17.97 -7.73
CA GLY A 739 -19.80 -16.91 -8.37
C GLY A 739 -19.02 -16.26 -9.52
N LEU A 740 -19.76 -15.76 -10.52
CA LEU A 740 -19.23 -15.03 -11.67
C LEU A 740 -19.77 -13.60 -11.72
N THR A 741 -18.89 -12.62 -11.90
CA THR A 741 -19.23 -11.21 -12.12
C THR A 741 -18.63 -10.73 -13.44
N ASP A 742 -19.13 -9.63 -14.00
CA ASP A 742 -18.66 -9.12 -15.29
C ASP A 742 -17.42 -8.18 -15.10
N THR A 743 -16.45 -8.68 -14.34
CA THR A 743 -15.22 -8.01 -13.89
C THR A 743 -13.96 -8.83 -14.30
N PRO A 744 -12.74 -8.27 -14.29
CA PRO A 744 -11.53 -9.04 -14.60
C PRO A 744 -11.38 -10.23 -13.65
N SER A 745 -11.00 -11.41 -14.16
CA SER A 745 -10.85 -12.62 -13.33
C SER A 745 -9.92 -12.35 -12.15
N ASN A 746 -10.41 -12.61 -10.93
CA ASN A 746 -9.69 -12.31 -9.70
C ASN A 746 -8.50 -13.26 -9.50
N THR A 747 -7.53 -12.85 -8.67
CA THR A 747 -6.23 -13.51 -8.61
C THR A 747 -5.62 -13.52 -7.22
N TRP A 748 -4.61 -14.38 -7.04
CA TRP A 748 -3.81 -14.53 -5.82
C TRP A 748 -3.51 -13.20 -5.14
N CYS A 749 -3.94 -13.05 -3.89
CA CYS A 749 -3.56 -11.93 -3.02
C CYS A 749 -3.28 -12.48 -1.62
N ARG A 750 -2.17 -12.05 -0.99
CA ARG A 750 -1.63 -12.50 0.32
C ARG A 750 -2.72 -13.08 1.25
N SER A 751 -2.58 -14.36 1.63
CA SER A 751 -3.59 -15.15 2.33
C SER A 751 -4.88 -15.41 1.50
N PRO A 752 -4.77 -15.91 0.25
CA PRO A 752 -5.90 -16.00 -0.68
C PRO A 752 -6.96 -17.01 -0.21
N GLY A 753 -8.21 -16.57 -0.01
CA GLY A 753 -9.30 -17.41 0.46
C GLY A 753 -9.30 -17.65 1.98
N SER A 754 -8.13 -17.80 2.60
CA SER A 754 -8.01 -17.94 4.06
C SER A 754 -8.38 -16.66 4.80
N LEU A 755 -8.02 -15.48 4.30
CA LEU A 755 -8.35 -14.21 4.96
C LEU A 755 -9.86 -14.04 5.06
N GLU A 756 -10.55 -14.22 3.94
CA GLU A 756 -11.99 -14.01 3.80
C GLU A 756 -12.76 -15.00 4.69
N LYS A 757 -12.37 -16.28 4.66
CA LYS A 757 -12.95 -17.36 5.50
C LYS A 757 -12.74 -17.13 7.00
N ILE A 758 -11.51 -16.83 7.43
CA ILE A 758 -11.17 -16.61 8.85
C ILE A 758 -11.88 -15.36 9.40
N ALA A 759 -11.91 -14.28 8.62
CA ALA A 759 -12.60 -13.05 8.98
C ALA A 759 -14.10 -13.25 9.17
N MET A 760 -14.74 -14.03 8.29
CA MET A 760 -16.17 -14.33 8.40
C MET A 760 -16.50 -15.20 9.61
N ALA A 761 -15.63 -16.15 9.98
CA ALA A 761 -15.78 -16.92 11.20
C ALA A 761 -15.67 -16.03 12.45
N GLU A 762 -14.70 -15.12 12.51
CA GLU A 762 -14.56 -14.13 13.59
C GLU A 762 -15.78 -13.20 13.69
N LEU A 763 -16.32 -12.73 12.55
CA LEU A 763 -17.52 -11.88 12.52
C LEU A 763 -18.76 -12.61 13.05
N ILE A 764 -18.91 -13.91 12.77
CA ILE A 764 -19.99 -14.73 13.35
C ILE A 764 -19.86 -14.83 14.88
N MET A 765 -18.66 -15.14 15.39
CA MET A 765 -18.43 -15.24 16.85
C MET A 765 -18.69 -13.90 17.54
N GLU A 766 -18.29 -12.80 16.91
CA GLU A 766 -18.59 -11.44 17.37
C GLU A 766 -20.10 -11.17 17.37
N GLN A 767 -20.83 -11.51 16.31
CA GLN A 767 -22.30 -11.36 16.23
C GLN A 767 -23.02 -12.14 17.32
N ILE A 768 -22.64 -13.40 17.56
CA ILE A 768 -23.22 -14.23 18.63
C ILE A 768 -23.05 -13.55 20.00
N SER A 769 -21.88 -12.96 20.26
CA SER A 769 -21.59 -12.26 21.53
C SER A 769 -22.50 -11.06 21.74
N TYR A 770 -22.72 -10.22 20.72
CA TYR A 770 -23.65 -9.10 20.80
C TYR A 770 -25.09 -9.58 20.96
N GLU A 771 -25.51 -10.56 20.16
CA GLU A 771 -26.89 -11.00 20.10
C GLU A 771 -27.37 -11.77 21.34
N LEU A 772 -26.45 -12.32 22.13
CA LEU A 772 -26.71 -12.92 23.44
C LEU A 772 -26.31 -12.03 24.63
N ASN A 773 -25.71 -10.85 24.37
CA ASN A 773 -25.10 -9.99 25.39
C ASN A 773 -24.06 -10.73 26.28
N GLN A 774 -23.13 -11.42 25.63
CA GLN A 774 -22.09 -12.24 26.28
C GLN A 774 -20.69 -11.70 26.02
N ASP A 775 -19.73 -12.11 26.86
CA ASP A 775 -18.33 -11.77 26.66
C ASP A 775 -17.81 -12.41 25.35
N PRO A 776 -17.16 -11.61 24.47
CA PRO A 776 -16.73 -12.07 23.14
C PRO A 776 -15.57 -13.08 23.18
N ILE A 777 -14.84 -13.18 24.31
CA ILE A 777 -13.81 -14.20 24.52
C ILE A 777 -14.48 -15.51 24.95
N GLU A 778 -15.42 -15.47 25.89
CA GLU A 778 -16.12 -16.66 26.36
C GLU A 778 -16.91 -17.35 25.23
N VAL A 779 -17.55 -16.59 24.33
CA VAL A 779 -18.21 -17.14 23.13
C VAL A 779 -17.21 -17.86 22.21
N ARG A 780 -16.03 -17.29 21.98
CA ARG A 780 -14.97 -17.92 21.18
C ARG A 780 -14.45 -19.20 21.86
N LEU A 781 -14.15 -19.13 23.16
CA LEU A 781 -13.68 -20.28 23.97
C LEU A 781 -14.70 -21.43 24.00
N ALA A 782 -15.99 -21.14 24.12
CA ALA A 782 -17.06 -22.14 24.15
C ALA A 782 -17.20 -22.91 22.80
N ASN A 783 -16.80 -22.28 21.70
CA ASN A 783 -16.81 -22.88 20.36
C ASN A 783 -15.44 -23.43 19.90
N LEU A 784 -14.35 -23.25 20.66
CA LEU A 784 -13.02 -23.76 20.29
C LEU A 784 -13.00 -25.28 20.08
N ASP A 785 -12.31 -25.68 19.01
CA ASP A 785 -11.97 -27.08 18.74
C ASP A 785 -11.05 -27.63 19.85
N PRO A 786 -11.37 -28.79 20.47
CA PRO A 786 -10.52 -29.43 21.47
C PRO A 786 -9.08 -29.69 21.00
N ILE A 787 -8.84 -29.90 19.71
CA ILE A 787 -7.50 -30.19 19.15
C ILE A 787 -6.57 -28.98 19.31
N PHE A 788 -7.07 -27.75 19.16
CA PHE A 788 -6.29 -26.51 19.18
C PHE A 788 -6.45 -25.70 20.48
N ARG A 789 -7.27 -26.22 21.41
CA ARG A 789 -7.68 -25.49 22.62
C ARG A 789 -6.50 -25.08 23.50
N ASP A 790 -5.53 -25.96 23.70
CA ASP A 790 -4.43 -25.71 24.61
C ASP A 790 -3.44 -24.68 24.04
N ASP A 791 -3.12 -24.76 22.74
CA ASP A 791 -2.33 -23.76 22.03
C ASP A 791 -2.99 -22.36 22.12
N ILE A 792 -4.28 -22.26 21.78
CA ILE A 792 -5.00 -20.98 21.81
C ILE A 792 -5.14 -20.43 23.24
N ASN A 793 -5.37 -21.29 24.25
CA ASN A 793 -5.46 -20.85 25.65
C ASN A 793 -4.12 -20.36 26.22
N GLU A 794 -3.00 -21.02 25.88
CA GLU A 794 -1.66 -20.57 26.27
C GLU A 794 -1.37 -19.18 25.69
N ILE A 795 -1.59 -19.03 24.38
CA ILE A 795 -1.39 -17.77 23.66
C ILE A 795 -2.29 -16.67 24.24
N LEU A 796 -3.58 -16.97 24.51
CA LEU A 796 -4.55 -16.03 25.08
C LEU A 796 -4.16 -15.57 26.49
N LYS A 797 -3.67 -16.48 27.32
CA LYS A 797 -3.20 -16.17 28.67
C LYS A 797 -1.98 -15.24 28.61
N THR A 798 -1.02 -15.54 27.73
CA THR A 798 0.20 -14.74 27.55
C THR A 798 -0.11 -13.34 27.05
N ILE A 799 -0.91 -13.21 25.98
CA ILE A 799 -1.25 -11.88 25.45
C ILE A 799 -2.09 -11.07 26.45
N LYS A 800 -3.05 -11.66 27.18
CA LYS A 800 -3.83 -10.92 28.20
C LYS A 800 -2.96 -10.26 29.26
N VAL A 801 -1.83 -10.88 29.62
CA VAL A 801 -0.84 -10.32 30.56
C VAL A 801 0.01 -9.27 29.87
N ASN A 802 0.67 -9.59 28.76
CA ASN A 802 1.59 -8.68 28.06
C ASN A 802 0.88 -7.41 27.52
N SER A 803 -0.42 -7.51 27.25
CA SER A 803 -1.23 -6.44 26.68
C SER A 803 -1.93 -5.56 27.70
N ASP A 804 -1.75 -5.80 29.01
CA ASP A 804 -2.45 -5.09 30.12
C ASP A 804 -4.00 -5.14 30.00
N TYR A 805 -4.55 -6.26 29.49
CA TYR A 805 -5.95 -6.32 29.02
C TYR A 805 -6.98 -5.91 30.09
N ALA A 806 -6.81 -6.38 31.34
CA ALA A 806 -7.75 -6.12 32.42
C ALA A 806 -7.84 -4.61 32.77
N GLU A 807 -6.71 -3.91 32.77
CA GLU A 807 -6.65 -2.48 33.06
C GLU A 807 -7.20 -1.65 31.89
N ARG A 808 -6.87 -2.04 30.65
CA ARG A 808 -7.35 -1.37 29.44
C ARG A 808 -8.86 -1.54 29.24
N LEU A 809 -9.45 -2.68 29.60
CA LEU A 809 -10.90 -2.88 29.54
C LEU A 809 -11.63 -1.84 30.42
N VAL A 810 -11.21 -1.71 31.69
CA VAL A 810 -11.74 -0.70 32.63
C VAL A 810 -11.48 0.73 32.13
N SER A 811 -10.31 0.98 31.55
CA SER A 811 -9.96 2.28 30.95
C SER A 811 -10.87 2.65 29.78
N VAL A 812 -11.18 1.71 28.89
CA VAL A 812 -12.08 1.89 27.73
C VAL A 812 -13.52 2.11 28.17
N GLU A 813 -14.03 1.38 29.16
CA GLU A 813 -15.37 1.60 29.73
C GLU A 813 -15.48 2.98 30.40
N LYS A 814 -14.44 3.37 31.16
CA LYS A 814 -14.33 4.71 31.76
C LYS A 814 -14.21 5.80 30.69
N PHE A 815 -13.49 5.56 29.60
CA PHE A 815 -13.40 6.51 28.49
C PHE A 815 -14.77 6.69 27.81
N ASN A 816 -15.45 5.58 27.50
CA ASN A 816 -16.75 5.60 26.84
C ASN A 816 -17.83 6.26 27.70
N SER A 817 -17.86 6.01 29.01
CA SER A 817 -18.80 6.67 29.92
C SER A 817 -18.48 8.17 30.09
N ASN A 818 -17.23 8.62 29.98
CA ASN A 818 -16.88 10.04 30.10
C ASN A 818 -16.99 10.85 28.80
N ASN A 819 -17.02 10.23 27.61
CA ASN A 819 -17.00 10.94 26.32
C ASN A 819 -18.20 10.56 25.46
N ARG A 820 -19.03 11.53 25.03
CA ARG A 820 -20.16 11.27 24.09
C ARG A 820 -19.69 11.09 22.65
N TRP A 821 -18.75 11.93 22.22
CA TRP A 821 -18.39 12.12 20.81
C TRP A 821 -17.08 11.44 20.41
N LYS A 822 -16.39 10.83 21.38
CA LYS A 822 -15.28 9.90 21.17
C LYS A 822 -15.64 8.57 21.82
N LYS A 823 -15.44 7.46 21.12
CA LYS A 823 -15.62 6.11 21.69
C LYS A 823 -14.42 5.24 21.39
N ARG A 824 -14.08 4.37 22.34
CA ARG A 824 -13.06 3.34 22.19
C ARG A 824 -13.66 1.95 22.14
N GLY A 825 -12.97 1.06 21.45
CA GLY A 825 -13.23 -0.37 21.46
C GLY A 825 -11.92 -1.15 21.63
N LEU A 826 -12.03 -2.32 22.24
CA LEU A 826 -10.95 -3.22 22.64
C LEU A 826 -11.42 -4.66 22.34
N ARG A 827 -10.79 -5.33 21.37
CA ARG A 827 -11.23 -6.66 20.89
C ARG A 827 -10.11 -7.59 20.49
N PHE A 828 -10.36 -8.88 20.69
CA PHE A 828 -9.50 -9.98 20.27
C PHE A 828 -10.00 -10.62 18.97
N SER A 829 -9.07 -10.98 18.08
CA SER A 829 -9.30 -11.96 17.01
C SER A 829 -8.39 -13.17 17.21
N PHE A 830 -8.91 -14.38 16.99
CA PHE A 830 -8.13 -15.62 17.08
C PHE A 830 -7.72 -16.10 15.68
N LEU A 831 -6.60 -16.83 15.60
CA LEU A 831 -6.08 -17.37 14.36
C LEU A 831 -5.63 -18.82 14.52
N LYS A 832 -6.15 -19.68 13.65
CA LYS A 832 -5.46 -20.87 13.15
C LYS A 832 -5.32 -20.74 11.64
N TRP A 833 -4.10 -20.62 11.17
CA TRP A 833 -3.77 -20.58 9.74
C TRP A 833 -2.91 -21.79 9.37
N ALA A 834 -3.12 -22.36 8.19
CA ALA A 834 -2.31 -23.45 7.66
C ALA A 834 -1.66 -23.01 6.35
N PRO A 835 -0.36 -23.28 6.14
CA PRO A 835 0.28 -23.03 4.86
C PRO A 835 -0.28 -23.97 3.81
N PHE A 836 -0.41 -23.47 2.58
CA PHE A 836 -0.66 -24.30 1.42
C PHE A 836 0.22 -23.81 0.28
N GLY A 837 0.97 -24.72 -0.34
CA GLY A 837 1.83 -24.39 -1.46
C GLY A 837 2.58 -25.62 -1.94
N TYR A 838 3.03 -25.55 -3.19
CA TYR A 838 3.67 -26.67 -3.86
C TYR A 838 5.19 -26.50 -3.82
N PRO A 839 5.96 -27.53 -3.42
CA PRO A 839 7.38 -27.38 -3.10
C PRO A 839 8.34 -27.61 -4.28
N GLN A 840 7.83 -27.87 -5.50
CA GLN A 840 8.66 -28.23 -6.66
C GLN A 840 9.58 -27.07 -7.07
N LEU A 841 10.87 -27.18 -6.73
CA LEU A 841 11.91 -26.23 -7.13
C LEU A 841 13.29 -26.88 -7.21
N ASN A 842 14.17 -26.23 -7.97
CA ASN A 842 15.58 -26.58 -8.10
C ASN A 842 16.45 -25.63 -7.26
N VAL A 843 17.51 -26.18 -6.65
CA VAL A 843 18.63 -25.42 -6.07
C VAL A 843 19.94 -25.98 -6.65
N ASN A 844 20.82 -25.09 -7.10
CA ASN A 844 22.20 -25.43 -7.42
C ASN A 844 23.13 -24.61 -6.53
N MET A 845 24.23 -25.22 -6.10
CA MET A 845 25.31 -24.59 -5.37
C MET A 845 26.64 -24.94 -6.05
N SER A 846 27.55 -23.98 -6.13
CA SER A 846 28.88 -24.18 -6.70
C SER A 846 29.92 -23.46 -5.85
N VAL A 847 31.02 -24.15 -5.55
CA VAL A 847 32.14 -23.59 -4.76
C VAL A 847 33.36 -23.42 -5.65
N TYR A 848 33.95 -22.23 -5.63
CA TYR A 848 35.13 -21.91 -6.43
C TYR A 848 36.42 -22.38 -5.74
N ASN A 849 37.31 -23.01 -6.49
CA ASN A 849 38.41 -23.79 -5.91
C ASN A 849 39.55 -22.95 -5.29
N ASP A 850 39.72 -21.69 -5.72
CA ASP A 850 40.86 -20.87 -5.31
C ASP A 850 40.58 -20.01 -4.06
N ASP A 851 39.36 -19.48 -3.91
CA ASP A 851 38.96 -18.60 -2.81
C ASP A 851 37.89 -19.19 -1.87
N GLY A 852 37.37 -20.38 -2.20
CA GLY A 852 36.31 -21.05 -1.45
C GLY A 852 34.96 -20.31 -1.44
N THR A 853 34.74 -19.33 -2.32
CA THR A 853 33.45 -18.63 -2.38
C THR A 853 32.35 -19.53 -2.93
N VAL A 854 31.10 -19.25 -2.55
CA VAL A 854 29.93 -20.09 -2.83
C VAL A 854 28.90 -19.29 -3.61
N SER A 855 28.49 -19.79 -4.77
CA SER A 855 27.34 -19.26 -5.51
C SER A 855 26.15 -20.20 -5.44
N ILE A 856 24.97 -19.65 -5.21
CA ILE A 856 23.71 -20.41 -5.13
C ILE A 856 22.70 -19.82 -6.12
N THR A 857 22.03 -20.69 -6.88
CA THR A 857 20.82 -20.37 -7.66
C THR A 857 19.66 -21.18 -7.11
N THR A 858 18.47 -20.61 -7.04
CA THR A 858 17.25 -21.29 -6.58
C THR A 858 16.09 -20.93 -7.52
N GLY A 859 15.00 -21.69 -7.49
CA GLY A 859 13.72 -21.31 -8.09
C GLY A 859 12.86 -20.36 -7.23
N GLY A 860 13.40 -19.88 -6.09
CA GLY A 860 12.71 -18.99 -5.17
C GLY A 860 12.99 -17.51 -5.47
N ILE A 861 11.92 -16.75 -5.71
CA ILE A 861 11.97 -15.35 -6.13
C ILE A 861 12.00 -14.41 -4.92
N GLU A 862 13.02 -13.56 -4.84
CA GLU A 862 13.13 -12.50 -3.84
C GLU A 862 12.24 -11.30 -4.20
N MET A 863 11.26 -10.99 -3.35
CA MET A 863 10.29 -9.89 -3.54
C MET A 863 10.17 -8.98 -2.33
N GLY A 864 11.06 -9.13 -1.34
CA GLY A 864 11.12 -8.36 -0.11
C GLY A 864 11.11 -9.21 1.16
N GLN A 865 10.70 -10.48 1.07
CA GLN A 865 10.60 -11.43 2.17
C GLN A 865 11.95 -11.97 2.67
N GLY A 866 13.06 -11.59 2.04
CA GLY A 866 14.40 -11.92 2.52
C GLY A 866 14.78 -13.39 2.35
N ILE A 867 14.16 -14.08 1.39
CA ILE A 867 14.45 -15.49 1.06
C ILE A 867 15.94 -15.72 0.78
N ASN A 868 16.60 -14.78 0.10
CA ASN A 868 18.03 -14.84 -0.18
C ASN A 868 18.87 -14.76 1.12
N THR A 869 18.40 -14.00 2.11
CA THR A 869 19.08 -13.85 3.41
C THR A 869 18.92 -15.12 4.25
N ARG A 870 17.70 -15.66 4.34
CA ARG A 870 17.43 -16.94 5.03
C ARG A 870 18.23 -18.10 4.40
N ALA A 871 18.26 -18.21 3.06
CA ALA A 871 19.05 -19.20 2.34
C ALA A 871 20.55 -19.10 2.65
N THR A 872 21.08 -17.88 2.71
CA THR A 872 22.50 -17.62 3.03
C THR A 872 22.83 -18.01 4.48
N GLN A 873 21.96 -17.68 5.45
CA GLN A 873 22.15 -18.09 6.86
C GLN A 873 22.15 -19.62 7.02
N ILE A 874 21.29 -20.33 6.29
CA ILE A 874 21.23 -21.81 6.28
C ILE A 874 22.53 -22.40 5.70
N CYS A 875 22.99 -21.90 4.55
CA CYS A 875 24.23 -22.36 3.94
C CYS A 875 25.45 -22.10 4.83
N ALA A 876 25.59 -20.87 5.36
CA ALA A 876 26.70 -20.46 6.22
C ALA A 876 26.80 -21.32 7.49
N TYR A 877 25.66 -21.64 8.12
CA TYR A 877 25.60 -22.50 9.29
C TYR A 877 26.00 -23.95 8.98
N ILE A 878 25.48 -24.55 7.90
CA ILE A 878 25.74 -25.97 7.60
C ILE A 878 27.19 -26.17 7.14
N LEU A 879 27.71 -25.30 6.25
CA LEU A 879 29.09 -25.39 5.78
C LEU A 879 30.12 -24.87 6.81
N ASN A 880 29.65 -24.19 7.87
CA ASN A 880 30.47 -23.51 8.87
C ASN A 880 31.44 -22.49 8.25
N ILE A 881 30.90 -21.59 7.42
CA ILE A 881 31.66 -20.54 6.72
C ILE A 881 31.04 -19.14 6.94
N PRO A 882 31.82 -18.06 6.78
CA PRO A 882 31.31 -16.70 6.81
C PRO A 882 30.20 -16.43 5.78
N ILE A 883 29.22 -15.59 6.14
CA ILE A 883 28.09 -15.21 5.27
C ILE A 883 28.54 -14.51 3.98
N ASP A 884 29.59 -13.69 4.06
CA ASP A 884 30.14 -12.90 2.96
C ASP A 884 30.86 -13.74 1.89
N LYS A 885 31.18 -15.01 2.17
CA LYS A 885 31.60 -15.98 1.14
C LYS A 885 30.46 -16.47 0.24
N ILE A 886 29.20 -16.24 0.60
CA ILE A 886 28.03 -16.82 -0.09
C ILE A 886 27.28 -15.73 -0.85
N GLN A 887 26.99 -15.98 -2.14
CA GLN A 887 26.20 -15.08 -2.96
C GLN A 887 25.05 -15.82 -3.67
N ILE A 888 23.82 -15.37 -3.43
CA ILE A 888 22.66 -15.80 -4.22
C ILE A 888 22.65 -15.06 -5.57
N LYS A 889 22.64 -15.82 -6.67
CA LYS A 889 22.59 -15.33 -8.05
C LYS A 889 21.13 -15.11 -8.51
N PRO A 890 20.86 -14.45 -9.65
CA PRO A 890 19.50 -14.30 -10.17
C PRO A 890 18.81 -15.66 -10.41
N ASN A 891 17.48 -15.68 -10.34
CA ASN A 891 16.68 -16.81 -10.80
C ASN A 891 16.69 -16.82 -12.34
N THR A 892 16.87 -17.98 -12.96
CA THR A 892 16.78 -18.15 -14.42
C THR A 892 16.07 -19.44 -14.81
N THR A 893 15.41 -19.46 -15.97
CA THR A 893 14.85 -20.70 -16.54
C THR A 893 15.92 -21.74 -16.88
N MET A 894 17.17 -21.32 -17.12
CA MET A 894 18.30 -22.23 -17.36
C MET A 894 18.78 -22.94 -16.09
N THR A 895 18.80 -22.25 -14.95
CA THR A 895 19.27 -22.82 -13.66
C THR A 895 18.13 -23.44 -12.85
N SER A 896 16.88 -23.08 -13.12
CA SER A 896 15.71 -23.53 -12.38
C SER A 896 14.47 -23.68 -13.27
N PRO A 897 14.54 -24.53 -14.33
CA PRO A 897 13.37 -24.86 -15.15
C PRO A 897 12.31 -25.60 -14.32
N ASN A 898 11.07 -25.61 -14.79
CA ASN A 898 9.96 -26.39 -14.22
C ASN A 898 9.70 -26.08 -12.72
N THR A 899 10.00 -24.85 -12.27
CA THR A 899 9.80 -24.44 -10.88
C THR A 899 8.38 -23.91 -10.66
N LEU A 900 7.77 -24.29 -9.54
CA LEU A 900 6.45 -23.82 -9.11
C LEU A 900 6.52 -22.42 -8.44
N PRO A 901 5.38 -21.70 -8.30
CA PRO A 901 5.41 -20.27 -7.99
C PRO A 901 5.91 -19.99 -6.57
N SER A 902 6.58 -18.85 -6.42
CA SER A 902 6.99 -18.34 -5.11
C SER A 902 5.79 -17.80 -4.31
N GLY A 903 5.14 -18.65 -3.51
CA GLY A 903 3.97 -18.29 -2.68
C GLY A 903 3.70 -19.26 -1.51
N GLY A 904 2.50 -19.17 -0.93
CA GLY A 904 1.97 -20.11 0.08
C GLY A 904 2.65 -20.07 1.46
N SER A 905 3.47 -19.06 1.73
CA SER A 905 4.37 -18.96 2.89
C SER A 905 5.34 -20.13 3.09
N LEU A 906 5.50 -21.01 2.10
CA LEU A 906 6.40 -22.17 2.13
C LEU A 906 7.68 -21.96 1.32
N MET A 907 7.71 -21.05 0.36
CA MET A 907 8.85 -20.92 -0.58
C MET A 907 10.20 -20.69 0.13
N SER A 908 10.24 -19.91 1.22
CA SER A 908 11.47 -19.73 2.02
C SER A 908 11.92 -21.03 2.70
N GLN A 909 10.99 -21.88 3.12
CA GLN A 909 11.26 -23.17 3.72
C GLN A 909 11.77 -24.16 2.67
N ASN A 910 11.09 -24.23 1.51
CA ASN A 910 11.46 -25.10 0.39
C ASN A 910 12.88 -24.79 -0.13
N VAL A 911 13.22 -23.51 -0.32
CA VAL A 911 14.60 -23.11 -0.63
C VAL A 911 15.58 -23.55 0.47
N GLY A 912 15.19 -23.45 1.74
CA GLY A 912 15.97 -23.99 2.86
C GLY A 912 16.26 -25.49 2.73
N ILE A 913 15.29 -26.30 2.30
CA ILE A 913 15.45 -27.75 2.06
C ILE A 913 16.46 -28.01 0.93
N GLY A 914 16.34 -27.30 -0.19
CA GLY A 914 17.28 -27.44 -1.30
C GLY A 914 18.71 -27.02 -0.94
N VAL A 915 18.87 -25.89 -0.24
CA VAL A 915 20.17 -25.41 0.25
C VAL A 915 20.78 -26.38 1.28
N ARG A 916 19.96 -26.94 2.19
CA ARG A 916 20.40 -27.95 3.15
C ARG A 916 20.93 -29.20 2.44
N ARG A 917 20.16 -29.76 1.50
CA ARG A 917 20.57 -30.93 0.69
C ARG A 917 21.88 -30.69 -0.06
N CYS A 918 22.02 -29.54 -0.72
CA CYS A 918 23.27 -29.13 -1.38
C CYS A 918 24.45 -29.11 -0.39
N SER A 919 24.26 -28.47 0.77
CA SER A 919 25.31 -28.33 1.79
C SER A 919 25.75 -29.68 2.37
N GLU A 920 24.78 -30.56 2.69
CA GLU A 920 25.04 -31.91 3.22
C GLU A 920 25.76 -32.81 2.19
N GLU A 921 25.35 -32.76 0.92
CA GLU A 921 26.00 -33.50 -0.17
C GLU A 921 27.42 -33.00 -0.45
N LEU A 922 27.65 -31.68 -0.43
CA LEU A 922 28.99 -31.12 -0.57
C LEU A 922 29.91 -31.57 0.57
N LEU A 923 29.44 -31.49 1.83
CA LEU A 923 30.21 -31.97 2.98
C LEU A 923 30.53 -33.47 2.87
N ARG A 924 29.60 -34.29 2.39
CA ARG A 924 29.82 -35.72 2.12
C ARG A 924 30.94 -35.96 1.10
N ARG A 925 31.03 -35.13 0.06
CA ARG A 925 32.11 -35.17 -0.95
C ARG A 925 33.46 -34.68 -0.42
N LEU A 926 33.46 -33.69 0.48
CA LEU A 926 34.68 -33.14 1.09
C LEU A 926 35.24 -34.01 2.23
N GLU A 927 34.42 -34.85 2.87
CA GLU A 927 34.85 -35.66 4.03
C GLU A 927 36.04 -36.61 3.76
N PRO A 928 36.14 -37.32 2.61
CA PRO A 928 37.34 -38.09 2.27
C PRO A 928 38.60 -37.22 2.13
N VAL A 929 38.46 -35.99 1.60
CA VAL A 929 39.56 -35.03 1.46
C VAL A 929 40.01 -34.53 2.82
N ARG A 930 39.04 -34.13 3.67
CA ARG A 930 39.27 -33.65 5.04
C ARG A 930 40.07 -34.64 5.87
N LYS A 931 39.84 -35.94 5.72
CA LYS A 931 40.61 -37.01 6.39
C LYS A 931 42.08 -37.11 5.97
N THR A 932 42.47 -36.52 4.84
CA THR A 932 43.88 -36.46 4.40
C THR A 932 44.62 -35.23 4.94
N MET A 933 43.95 -34.35 5.67
CA MET A 933 44.45 -33.05 6.12
C MET A 933 44.32 -32.91 7.64
N ASN A 934 45.23 -32.16 8.27
CA ASN A 934 45.14 -31.87 9.70
C ASN A 934 44.46 -30.52 9.94
N ASN A 935 43.17 -30.54 10.29
CA ASN A 935 42.37 -29.34 10.58
C ASN A 935 42.50 -28.20 9.54
N PRO A 936 42.22 -28.46 8.25
CA PRO A 936 42.37 -27.46 7.19
C PRO A 936 41.36 -26.32 7.35
N THR A 937 41.74 -25.13 6.90
CA THR A 937 40.79 -24.05 6.58
C THR A 937 39.83 -24.47 5.47
N TRP A 938 38.76 -23.71 5.27
CA TRP A 938 37.79 -23.98 4.21
C TRP A 938 38.45 -23.89 2.82
N GLU A 939 39.27 -22.87 2.61
CA GLU A 939 40.00 -22.61 1.38
C GLU A 939 41.01 -23.73 1.06
N GLU A 940 41.80 -24.16 2.05
CA GLU A 940 42.72 -25.29 1.89
C GLU A 940 41.98 -26.59 1.56
N LEU A 941 40.86 -26.87 2.24
CA LEU A 941 40.05 -28.06 1.99
C LEU A 941 39.44 -28.06 0.58
N ILE A 942 38.90 -26.93 0.15
CA ILE A 942 38.28 -26.75 -1.17
C ILE A 942 39.33 -26.85 -2.29
N LYS A 943 40.48 -26.20 -2.13
CA LYS A 943 41.61 -26.30 -3.06
C LYS A 943 42.12 -27.73 -3.16
N ARG A 944 42.28 -28.41 -2.03
CA ARG A 944 42.70 -29.82 -1.99
C ARG A 944 41.68 -30.76 -2.63
N ALA A 945 40.39 -30.48 -2.47
CA ALA A 945 39.31 -31.24 -3.10
C ALA A 945 39.36 -31.11 -4.62
N PHE A 946 39.59 -29.90 -5.13
CA PHE A 946 39.80 -29.67 -6.57
C PHE A 946 41.04 -30.39 -7.11
N GLU A 947 42.18 -30.32 -6.42
CA GLU A 947 43.40 -31.09 -6.76
C GLU A 947 43.15 -32.62 -6.81
N MET A 948 42.18 -33.10 -6.03
CA MET A 948 41.76 -34.51 -5.98
C MET A 948 40.62 -34.84 -6.95
N ASN A 949 40.27 -33.94 -7.87
CA ASN A 949 39.18 -34.06 -8.85
C ASN A 949 37.79 -34.32 -8.23
N VAL A 950 37.55 -33.75 -7.04
CA VAL A 950 36.21 -33.76 -6.42
C VAL A 950 35.33 -32.71 -7.10
N ASP A 951 34.13 -33.11 -7.52
CA ASP A 951 33.13 -32.19 -8.05
C ASP A 951 32.56 -31.29 -6.94
N LEU A 952 32.84 -29.98 -7.07
CA LEU A 952 32.45 -28.89 -6.16
C LEU A 952 31.12 -28.22 -6.55
N GLN A 953 30.40 -28.76 -7.55
CA GLN A 953 29.03 -28.37 -7.88
C GLN A 953 28.04 -29.42 -7.35
N VAL A 954 26.94 -28.95 -6.76
CA VAL A 954 25.88 -29.81 -6.22
C VAL A 954 24.52 -29.25 -6.60
N HIS A 955 23.57 -30.16 -6.83
CA HIS A 955 22.17 -29.87 -7.14
C HIS A 955 21.27 -30.54 -6.10
N ALA A 956 20.14 -29.90 -5.83
CA ALA A 956 19.05 -30.47 -5.05
C ALA A 956 17.70 -30.14 -5.70
N PHE A 957 16.84 -31.14 -5.77
CA PHE A 957 15.43 -30.99 -6.08
C PHE A 957 14.61 -31.07 -4.78
N VAL A 958 13.57 -30.26 -4.68
CA VAL A 958 12.56 -30.27 -3.61
C VAL A 958 11.23 -30.61 -4.27
N ASN A 959 10.42 -31.48 -3.66
CA ASN A 959 9.19 -32.01 -4.28
C ASN A 959 8.13 -32.36 -3.24
N GLU A 960 6.98 -32.89 -3.67
CA GLU A 960 5.81 -33.17 -2.83
C GLU A 960 6.09 -34.02 -1.57
N SER A 961 7.14 -34.86 -1.57
CA SER A 961 7.58 -35.58 -0.36
C SER A 961 8.05 -34.67 0.78
N ASP A 962 8.29 -33.39 0.48
CA ASP A 962 8.82 -32.38 1.38
C ASP A 962 7.75 -31.45 1.97
N ILE A 963 6.46 -31.65 1.61
CA ILE A 963 5.33 -30.89 2.15
C ILE A 963 5.23 -31.09 3.66
N GLN A 964 5.02 -29.98 4.39
CA GLN A 964 4.89 -29.96 5.84
C GLN A 964 3.51 -29.50 6.26
N ASN A 965 2.93 -30.23 7.22
CA ASN A 965 1.58 -30.01 7.72
C ASN A 965 1.64 -29.48 9.16
N TYR A 966 1.76 -28.16 9.29
CA TYR A 966 1.68 -27.45 10.56
C TYR A 966 0.59 -26.38 10.53
N ASN A 967 0.14 -25.92 11.70
CA ASN A 967 -0.64 -24.68 11.82
C ASN A 967 0.26 -23.57 12.40
N VAL A 968 0.02 -22.34 11.95
CA VAL A 968 0.41 -21.10 12.63
C VAL A 968 -0.77 -20.66 13.47
N TYR A 969 -0.55 -20.50 14.77
CA TYR A 969 -1.53 -19.96 15.69
C TYR A 969 -1.19 -18.51 16.02
N GLY A 970 -2.21 -17.72 16.34
CA GLY A 970 -1.98 -16.37 16.82
C GLY A 970 -3.23 -15.73 17.41
N ILE A 971 -3.01 -14.65 18.17
CA ILE A 971 -4.07 -13.78 18.69
C ILE A 971 -3.63 -12.33 18.52
N THR A 972 -4.55 -11.45 18.11
CA THR A 972 -4.36 -10.00 18.17
C THR A 972 -5.37 -9.38 19.12
N LEU A 973 -4.92 -8.44 19.95
CA LEU A 973 -5.75 -7.48 20.66
C LEU A 973 -5.59 -6.10 20.00
N ALA A 974 -6.68 -5.52 19.50
CA ALA A 974 -6.70 -4.18 18.96
C ALA A 974 -7.52 -3.23 19.85
N GLU A 975 -6.97 -2.05 20.13
CA GLU A 975 -7.69 -0.90 20.69
C GLU A 975 -7.77 0.21 19.65
N VAL A 976 -8.96 0.76 19.45
CA VAL A 976 -9.23 1.86 18.52
C VAL A 976 -10.01 2.97 19.20
N GLU A 977 -9.88 4.20 18.71
CA GLU A 977 -10.74 5.34 19.06
C GLU A 977 -11.41 5.88 17.79
N ILE A 978 -12.71 6.17 17.86
CA ILE A 978 -13.49 6.78 16.77
C ILE A 978 -14.03 8.15 17.18
N ASP A 979 -14.12 9.06 16.22
CA ASP A 979 -14.87 10.31 16.30
C ASP A 979 -16.29 10.09 15.79
N VAL A 980 -17.27 10.18 16.69
CA VAL A 980 -18.69 9.89 16.41
C VAL A 980 -19.35 10.95 15.52
N LEU A 981 -18.76 12.15 15.42
CA LEU A 981 -19.29 13.29 14.64
C LEU A 981 -18.83 13.26 13.18
N THR A 982 -17.72 12.58 12.88
CA THR A 982 -17.04 12.63 11.57
C THR A 982 -16.74 11.26 10.98
N GLY A 983 -16.67 10.22 11.81
CA GLY A 983 -16.24 8.88 11.42
C GLY A 983 -14.72 8.69 11.36
N GLU A 984 -13.92 9.73 11.64
CA GLU A 984 -12.45 9.60 11.78
C GLU A 984 -12.11 8.54 12.84
N SER A 985 -11.02 7.81 12.65
CA SER A 985 -10.58 6.79 13.61
C SER A 985 -9.06 6.70 13.71
N GLU A 986 -8.58 6.22 14.85
CA GLU A 986 -7.18 5.84 15.05
C GLU A 986 -7.07 4.51 15.79
N ILE A 987 -6.04 3.74 15.42
CA ILE A 987 -5.63 2.56 16.16
C ILE A 987 -4.71 3.02 17.30
N ILE A 988 -5.15 2.84 18.53
CA ILE A 988 -4.44 3.27 19.74
C ILE A 988 -3.30 2.29 20.04
N ARG A 989 -3.62 1.02 20.29
CA ARG A 989 -2.61 0.01 20.61
C ARG A 989 -2.98 -1.34 20.02
N VAL A 990 -2.00 -2.01 19.43
CA VAL A 990 -2.10 -3.40 18.95
C VAL A 990 -1.05 -4.23 19.66
N ASP A 991 -1.49 -5.32 20.28
CA ASP A 991 -0.65 -6.40 20.75
C ASP A 991 -0.96 -7.62 19.88
N LEU A 992 0.05 -8.19 19.22
CA LEU A 992 -0.09 -9.34 18.32
C LEU A 992 0.94 -10.41 18.70
N ILE A 993 0.46 -11.64 18.93
CA ILE A 993 1.32 -12.80 19.16
C ILE A 993 1.13 -13.83 18.04
N GLU A 994 2.24 -14.29 17.45
CA GLU A 994 2.26 -15.26 16.34
C GLU A 994 3.21 -16.44 16.62
N ASP A 995 2.78 -17.64 16.25
CA ASP A 995 3.56 -18.86 16.31
C ASP A 995 4.43 -19.04 15.06
N VAL A 996 5.63 -18.45 15.11
CA VAL A 996 6.65 -18.52 14.04
C VAL A 996 7.51 -19.80 14.10
N GLY A 997 7.26 -20.70 15.05
CA GLY A 997 8.18 -21.78 15.40
C GLY A 997 9.56 -21.26 15.83
N ARG A 998 10.63 -21.94 15.42
CA ARG A 998 12.01 -21.45 15.59
C ARG A 998 12.44 -20.60 14.39
N SER A 999 12.32 -19.29 14.52
CA SER A 999 12.74 -18.32 13.50
C SER A 999 14.18 -18.53 12.98
N ILE A 1000 14.34 -18.48 11.65
CA ILE A 1000 15.65 -18.46 10.98
C ILE A 1000 16.29 -17.06 11.07
N ASN A 1001 15.47 -16.00 10.96
CA ASN A 1001 15.89 -14.62 11.12
C ASN A 1001 14.72 -13.80 11.68
N PRO A 1002 14.72 -13.50 12.99
CA PRO A 1002 13.55 -12.92 13.64
C PRO A 1002 13.29 -11.48 13.21
N ALA A 1003 14.30 -10.73 12.78
CA ALA A 1003 14.12 -9.39 12.23
C ALA A 1003 13.34 -9.40 10.90
N ILE A 1004 13.56 -10.41 10.06
CA ILE A 1004 12.81 -10.60 8.81
C ILE A 1004 11.37 -11.05 9.12
N ASP A 1005 11.20 -11.99 10.05
CA ASP A 1005 9.88 -12.51 10.46
C ASP A 1005 9.00 -11.41 11.07
N ILE A 1006 9.54 -10.60 11.99
CA ILE A 1006 8.88 -9.39 12.51
C ILE A 1006 8.44 -8.48 11.36
N GLY A 1007 9.32 -8.22 10.39
CA GLY A 1007 9.01 -7.36 9.25
C GLY A 1007 7.88 -7.92 8.37
N GLN A 1008 7.77 -9.25 8.24
CA GLN A 1008 6.66 -9.87 7.52
C GLN A 1008 5.35 -9.74 8.29
N ILE A 1009 5.35 -9.98 9.59
CA ILE A 1009 4.17 -9.87 10.46
C ILE A 1009 3.63 -8.42 10.47
N GLU A 1010 4.50 -7.43 10.67
CA GLU A 1010 4.11 -6.00 10.63
C GLU A 1010 3.59 -5.59 9.24
N GLY A 1011 4.22 -6.05 8.17
CA GLY A 1011 3.80 -5.80 6.79
C GLY A 1011 2.46 -6.43 6.43
N ALA A 1012 2.28 -7.69 6.81
CA ALA A 1012 1.04 -8.45 6.62
C ALA A 1012 -0.11 -7.83 7.42
N PHE A 1013 0.10 -7.54 8.70
CA PHE A 1013 -0.90 -6.91 9.55
C PHE A 1013 -1.36 -5.56 8.99
N ILE A 1014 -0.44 -4.67 8.59
CA ILE A 1014 -0.82 -3.36 8.02
C ILE A 1014 -1.48 -3.50 6.63
N MET A 1015 -1.14 -4.51 5.83
CA MET A 1015 -1.90 -4.83 4.60
C MET A 1015 -3.33 -5.30 4.92
N GLY A 1016 -3.54 -6.03 6.02
CA GLY A 1016 -4.85 -6.38 6.56
C GLY A 1016 -5.61 -5.17 7.15
N VAL A 1017 -4.93 -4.26 7.84
CA VAL A 1017 -5.53 -3.00 8.32
C VAL A 1017 -6.06 -2.17 7.15
N GLY A 1018 -5.29 -2.06 6.06
CA GLY A 1018 -5.73 -1.34 4.86
C GLY A 1018 -7.01 -1.91 4.26
N TYR A 1019 -7.06 -3.24 4.11
CA TYR A 1019 -8.25 -3.98 3.67
C TYR A 1019 -9.49 -3.69 4.50
N TRP A 1020 -9.35 -3.50 5.82
CA TRP A 1020 -10.47 -3.27 6.72
C TRP A 1020 -10.81 -1.80 6.98
N THR A 1021 -10.06 -0.82 6.46
CA THR A 1021 -10.23 0.59 6.86
C THR A 1021 -10.27 1.60 5.70
N SER A 1022 -9.41 1.46 4.69
CA SER A 1022 -9.09 2.54 3.75
C SER A 1022 -9.06 2.11 2.28
N GLU A 1023 -8.79 0.83 2.02
CA GLU A 1023 -8.70 0.29 0.67
C GLU A 1023 -10.08 -0.08 0.12
N ASN A 1024 -10.66 0.78 -0.72
CA ASN A 1024 -12.00 0.60 -1.29
C ASN A 1024 -11.98 0.65 -2.83
N LEU A 1025 -12.50 -0.40 -3.47
CA LEU A 1025 -12.64 -0.49 -4.92
C LEU A 1025 -14.04 -0.02 -5.34
N VAL A 1026 -14.16 1.21 -5.85
CA VAL A 1026 -15.43 1.77 -6.33
C VAL A 1026 -15.54 1.55 -7.83
N VAL A 1027 -16.59 0.84 -8.22
CA VAL A 1027 -16.96 0.56 -9.62
C VAL A 1027 -18.25 1.31 -9.94
N ASP A 1028 -18.32 1.91 -11.12
CA ASP A 1028 -19.56 2.48 -11.66
C ASP A 1028 -20.53 1.34 -12.04
N GLY A 1029 -21.69 1.30 -11.39
CA GLY A 1029 -22.68 0.23 -11.59
C GLY A 1029 -23.48 0.30 -12.89
N GLN A 1030 -23.36 1.37 -13.68
CA GLN A 1030 -23.94 1.46 -15.02
C GLN A 1030 -22.94 1.01 -16.09
N THR A 1031 -21.69 1.49 -15.99
CA THR A 1031 -20.66 1.26 -17.02
C THR A 1031 -19.77 0.05 -16.76
N GLY A 1032 -19.53 -0.29 -15.49
CA GLY A 1032 -18.52 -1.26 -15.06
C GLY A 1032 -17.11 -0.69 -14.89
N GLU A 1033 -16.90 0.63 -15.04
CA GLU A 1033 -15.56 1.21 -14.88
C GLU A 1033 -15.11 1.21 -13.41
N LEU A 1034 -13.90 0.71 -13.15
CA LEU A 1034 -13.20 0.95 -11.88
C LEU A 1034 -12.73 2.41 -11.79
N LEU A 1035 -13.37 3.19 -10.93
CA LEU A 1035 -13.08 4.60 -10.72
C LEU A 1035 -11.86 4.82 -9.81
N THR A 1036 -11.69 4.00 -8.77
CA THR A 1036 -10.55 4.10 -7.83
C THR A 1036 -9.28 3.42 -8.37
N ASN A 1037 -8.72 3.99 -9.45
CA ASN A 1037 -7.65 3.38 -10.26
C ASN A 1037 -6.26 4.04 -10.10
N ARG A 1038 -6.02 4.83 -9.06
CA ARG A 1038 -4.76 5.59 -8.86
C ARG A 1038 -4.57 6.01 -7.41
N THR A 1039 -3.38 6.48 -7.04
CA THR A 1039 -3.05 6.93 -5.67
C THR A 1039 -3.86 8.12 -5.16
N TRP A 1040 -4.57 8.81 -6.06
CA TRP A 1040 -5.48 9.93 -5.79
C TRP A 1040 -6.77 9.45 -5.10
N ASP A 1041 -7.30 8.32 -5.56
CA ASP A 1041 -8.65 7.81 -5.24
C ASP A 1041 -8.63 6.43 -4.56
N TYR A 1042 -7.50 5.72 -4.59
CA TYR A 1042 -7.29 4.45 -3.89
C TYR A 1042 -6.22 4.59 -2.81
N TRP A 1043 -6.61 4.41 -1.56
CA TRP A 1043 -5.79 4.75 -0.40
C TRP A 1043 -5.36 3.50 0.37
N VAL A 1044 -4.08 3.14 0.25
CA VAL A 1044 -3.40 2.23 1.19
C VAL A 1044 -3.03 2.96 2.48
N PRO A 1045 -2.85 2.25 3.62
CA PRO A 1045 -2.33 2.83 4.86
C PRO A 1045 -0.97 3.51 4.68
N GLN A 1046 -0.73 4.55 5.46
CA GLN A 1046 0.51 5.32 5.54
C GLN A 1046 1.08 5.33 6.98
N ALA A 1047 2.21 6.02 7.17
CA ALA A 1047 2.93 6.07 8.44
C ALA A 1047 2.11 6.52 9.68
N ARG A 1048 1.03 7.30 9.49
CA ARG A 1048 0.13 7.73 10.59
C ARG A 1048 -1.09 6.81 10.80
N ASP A 1049 -1.37 5.89 9.88
CA ASP A 1049 -2.51 4.96 9.97
C ASP A 1049 -2.17 3.67 10.76
N ILE A 1050 -0.90 3.50 11.16
CA ILE A 1050 -0.44 2.39 12.01
C ILE A 1050 -0.90 2.56 13.47
N PRO A 1051 -0.83 1.53 14.33
CA PRO A 1051 -1.10 1.66 15.76
C PRO A 1051 -0.20 2.74 16.41
N GLN A 1052 -0.70 3.51 17.39
CA GLN A 1052 0.15 4.44 18.15
C GLN A 1052 1.20 3.64 18.94
N ASP A 1053 0.81 2.53 19.55
CA ASP A 1053 1.70 1.54 20.17
C ASP A 1053 1.52 0.19 19.45
N PHE A 1054 2.56 -0.29 18.76
CA PHE A 1054 2.51 -1.54 17.97
C PHE A 1054 3.48 -2.60 18.54
N ARG A 1055 2.92 -3.65 19.17
CA ARG A 1055 3.70 -4.69 19.85
C ARG A 1055 3.53 -6.05 19.19
N ILE A 1056 4.66 -6.65 18.81
CA ILE A 1056 4.72 -7.99 18.22
C ILE A 1056 5.49 -8.93 19.16
N TYR A 1057 4.89 -10.08 19.46
CA TYR A 1057 5.47 -11.14 20.29
C TYR A 1057 5.55 -12.43 19.49
N PHE A 1058 6.66 -13.16 19.58
CA PHE A 1058 6.70 -14.55 19.12
C PHE A 1058 6.22 -15.49 20.22
N ARG A 1059 5.51 -16.55 19.85
CA ARG A 1059 5.14 -17.61 20.80
C ARG A 1059 6.39 -18.27 21.38
N GLU A 1060 6.58 -18.16 22.69
CA GLU A 1060 7.66 -18.84 23.41
C GLU A 1060 7.62 -20.36 23.17
N LYS A 1061 8.81 -20.97 23.12
CA LYS A 1061 9.01 -22.44 23.16
C LYS A 1061 8.27 -23.23 22.06
N SER A 1062 7.80 -22.57 21.00
CA SER A 1062 7.23 -23.24 19.83
C SER A 1062 8.33 -23.93 19.03
N PHE A 1063 8.55 -25.22 19.32
CA PHE A 1063 9.54 -26.04 18.63
C PHE A 1063 8.84 -27.13 17.82
N SER A 1064 8.68 -26.91 16.52
CA SER A 1064 8.26 -27.96 15.60
C SER A 1064 9.36 -29.03 15.42
N ARG A 1065 8.97 -30.26 15.07
CA ARG A 1065 9.86 -31.41 14.80
C ARG A 1065 10.34 -31.47 13.34
N GLU A 1066 10.21 -30.36 12.60
CA GLU A 1066 10.23 -30.31 11.14
C GLU A 1066 11.60 -29.99 10.48
N LEU A 1067 11.69 -30.27 9.17
CA LEU A 1067 12.92 -30.45 8.40
C LEU A 1067 13.86 -29.22 8.34
N ILE A 1068 13.33 -27.99 8.45
CA ILE A 1068 14.11 -26.74 8.47
C ILE A 1068 14.03 -26.10 9.86
N PHE A 1069 14.74 -26.74 10.79
CA PHE A 1069 15.01 -26.27 12.15
C PHE A 1069 13.77 -25.98 13.02
N GLY A 1070 12.57 -26.36 12.57
CA GLY A 1070 11.28 -26.08 13.21
C GLY A 1070 10.74 -24.66 12.96
N ALA A 1071 11.18 -23.96 11.90
CA ALA A 1071 10.65 -22.65 11.50
C ALA A 1071 9.29 -22.78 10.78
N LYS A 1072 8.37 -21.83 11.05
CA LYS A 1072 7.07 -21.71 10.36
C LYS A 1072 7.01 -20.50 9.44
N GLY A 1073 6.04 -20.50 8.52
CA GLY A 1073 5.81 -19.41 7.57
C GLY A 1073 5.13 -18.20 8.23
N THR A 1074 5.73 -17.02 8.07
CA THR A 1074 5.32 -15.73 8.67
C THR A 1074 4.81 -14.72 7.65
N ASP A 1075 4.81 -15.09 6.36
CA ASP A 1075 4.49 -14.17 5.28
C ASP A 1075 2.98 -13.85 5.27
N GLU A 1076 2.09 -14.82 5.36
CA GLU A 1076 0.63 -14.61 5.22
C GLU A 1076 -0.21 -14.47 6.52
N PRO A 1077 0.04 -15.20 7.63
CA PRO A 1077 -0.84 -15.28 8.80
C PRO A 1077 -1.40 -13.96 9.34
N ALA A 1078 -0.54 -12.99 9.66
CA ALA A 1078 -0.94 -11.72 10.25
C ALA A 1078 -1.86 -10.84 9.37
N THR A 1079 -1.96 -11.10 8.06
CA THR A 1079 -2.94 -10.42 7.19
C THR A 1079 -4.38 -10.72 7.63
N CYS A 1080 -4.63 -11.97 8.05
CA CYS A 1080 -5.93 -12.41 8.56
C CYS A 1080 -6.26 -11.77 9.92
N MET A 1081 -5.24 -11.55 10.75
CA MET A 1081 -5.37 -10.96 12.09
C MET A 1081 -5.78 -9.48 12.08
N GLY A 1082 -5.68 -8.80 10.92
CA GLY A 1082 -6.20 -7.45 10.73
C GLY A 1082 -7.69 -7.29 11.06
N ILE A 1083 -8.47 -8.39 11.08
CA ILE A 1083 -9.90 -8.39 11.47
C ILE A 1083 -10.13 -7.90 12.91
N ALA A 1084 -9.11 -7.92 13.79
CA ALA A 1084 -9.21 -7.33 15.15
C ALA A 1084 -9.60 -5.84 15.14
N VAL A 1085 -9.17 -5.09 14.12
CA VAL A 1085 -9.42 -3.65 14.01
C VAL A 1085 -10.91 -3.32 13.76
N PRO A 1086 -11.59 -3.85 12.72
CA PRO A 1086 -13.01 -3.56 12.50
C PRO A 1086 -13.94 -4.10 13.60
N ILE A 1087 -13.61 -5.21 14.28
CA ILE A 1087 -14.41 -5.66 15.44
C ILE A 1087 -14.23 -4.71 16.65
N ALA A 1088 -13.03 -4.16 16.86
CA ALA A 1088 -12.82 -3.10 17.85
C ALA A 1088 -13.60 -1.83 17.48
N MET A 1089 -13.58 -1.42 16.20
CA MET A 1089 -14.39 -0.29 15.70
C MET A 1089 -15.89 -0.54 15.91
N ARG A 1090 -16.37 -1.76 15.67
CA ARG A 1090 -17.75 -2.18 15.94
C ARG A 1090 -18.13 -2.01 17.42
N GLN A 1091 -17.24 -2.29 18.38
CA GLN A 1091 -17.50 -1.99 19.79
C GLN A 1091 -17.61 -0.48 20.04
N ALA A 1092 -16.70 0.32 19.49
CA ALA A 1092 -16.74 1.78 19.64
C ALA A 1092 -18.05 2.37 19.05
N VAL A 1093 -18.49 1.88 17.89
CA VAL A 1093 -19.76 2.24 17.26
C VAL A 1093 -20.95 1.77 18.11
N SER A 1094 -20.93 0.55 18.63
CA SER A 1094 -21.98 0.03 19.53
C SER A 1094 -22.12 0.88 20.80
N ALA A 1095 -21.00 1.35 21.38
CA ALA A 1095 -21.00 2.28 22.51
C ALA A 1095 -21.55 3.68 22.17
N ALA A 1096 -21.43 4.15 20.92
CA ALA A 1096 -22.08 5.37 20.44
C ALA A 1096 -23.60 5.18 20.22
N ARG A 1097 -24.00 4.03 19.68
CA ARG A 1097 -25.40 3.63 19.44
C ARG A 1097 -26.18 3.50 20.74
N LEU A 1098 -25.57 2.93 21.78
CA LEU A 1098 -26.18 2.77 23.12
C LEU A 1098 -26.61 4.11 23.72
N GLU A 1099 -25.79 5.15 23.59
CA GLU A 1099 -26.12 6.50 24.06
C GLU A 1099 -27.12 7.25 23.17
N SER A 1100 -27.39 6.71 21.99
CA SER A 1100 -28.44 7.16 21.07
C SER A 1100 -29.73 6.32 21.24
N GLY A 1101 -29.83 5.52 22.32
CA GLY A 1101 -31.01 4.71 22.67
C GLY A 1101 -31.09 3.34 21.98
N ILE A 1102 -30.08 2.95 21.20
CA ILE A 1102 -30.07 1.69 20.45
C ILE A 1102 -29.29 0.63 21.26
N PRO A 1103 -29.91 -0.48 21.71
CA PRO A 1103 -29.24 -1.50 22.52
C PRO A 1103 -27.98 -2.06 21.86
N SER A 1104 -26.96 -2.37 22.65
CA SER A 1104 -25.73 -3.04 22.16
C SER A 1104 -26.02 -4.36 21.45
N THR A 1105 -27.08 -5.06 21.85
CA THR A 1105 -27.54 -6.33 21.27
C THR A 1105 -28.18 -6.21 19.88
N ASN A 1106 -28.39 -4.98 19.39
CA ASN A 1106 -28.85 -4.71 18.03
C ASN A 1106 -27.66 -4.78 17.06
N TRP A 1107 -27.52 -5.91 16.36
CA TRP A 1107 -26.52 -6.07 15.31
C TRP A 1107 -26.79 -5.15 14.12
N PHE A 1108 -25.73 -4.57 13.56
CA PHE A 1108 -25.76 -3.72 12.37
C PHE A 1108 -24.73 -4.19 11.33
N PRO A 1109 -25.11 -4.42 10.07
CA PRO A 1109 -24.18 -4.85 9.04
C PRO A 1109 -23.25 -3.70 8.62
N ILE A 1110 -21.98 -4.02 8.35
CA ILE A 1110 -21.03 -3.15 7.65
C ILE A 1110 -20.26 -4.04 6.68
N ASP A 1111 -20.54 -3.90 5.38
CA ASP A 1111 -19.86 -4.67 4.33
C ASP A 1111 -18.50 -4.05 3.96
N GLY A 1112 -17.48 -4.89 3.81
CA GLY A 1112 -16.12 -4.52 3.41
C GLY A 1112 -15.39 -3.57 4.38
N PRO A 1113 -14.60 -2.60 3.88
CA PRO A 1113 -13.77 -1.74 4.74
C PRO A 1113 -14.63 -0.79 5.58
N TYR A 1114 -14.26 -0.60 6.84
CA TYR A 1114 -14.85 0.34 7.81
C TYR A 1114 -14.30 1.74 7.54
N THR A 1115 -14.65 2.29 6.39
CA THR A 1115 -14.28 3.65 5.97
C THR A 1115 -14.97 4.71 6.83
N VAL A 1116 -14.39 5.92 6.86
CA VAL A 1116 -14.88 7.09 7.63
C VAL A 1116 -16.39 7.30 7.46
N ASP A 1117 -16.89 7.25 6.23
CA ASP A 1117 -18.30 7.42 5.90
C ASP A 1117 -19.21 6.32 6.47
N LYS A 1118 -18.74 5.06 6.46
CA LYS A 1118 -19.49 3.94 7.04
C LYS A 1118 -19.48 3.97 8.56
N ILE A 1119 -18.39 4.40 9.20
CA ILE A 1119 -18.33 4.60 10.66
C ILE A 1119 -19.33 5.70 11.06
N ALA A 1120 -19.30 6.85 10.38
CA ALA A 1120 -20.21 7.98 10.63
C ALA A 1120 -21.69 7.58 10.49
N LEU A 1121 -22.04 6.84 9.42
CA LEU A 1121 -23.39 6.27 9.23
C LEU A 1121 -23.76 5.29 10.35
N SER A 1122 -22.87 4.34 10.69
CA SER A 1122 -23.17 3.26 11.64
C SER A 1122 -23.34 3.72 13.08
N CYS A 1123 -22.68 4.83 13.46
CA CYS A 1123 -22.88 5.49 14.74
C CYS A 1123 -24.34 5.91 14.99
N ALA A 1124 -25.15 6.11 13.94
CA ALA A 1124 -26.57 6.43 14.03
C ALA A 1124 -26.89 7.66 14.91
N THR A 1125 -26.03 8.68 14.86
CA THR A 1125 -26.22 9.94 15.58
C THR A 1125 -27.43 10.70 15.03
N ARG A 1126 -28.32 11.15 15.91
CA ARG A 1126 -29.54 11.89 15.58
C ARG A 1126 -29.36 13.38 15.90
N ILE A 1127 -30.15 14.25 15.28
CA ILE A 1127 -30.11 15.71 15.55
C ILE A 1127 -30.35 16.00 17.03
N GLU A 1128 -31.32 15.30 17.65
CA GLU A 1128 -31.65 15.38 19.07
C GLU A 1128 -30.51 14.97 20.03
N ASP A 1129 -29.44 14.32 19.55
CA ASP A 1129 -28.25 13.99 20.35
C ASP A 1129 -27.29 15.20 20.47
N PHE A 1130 -27.38 16.21 19.59
CA PHE A 1130 -26.52 17.40 19.60
C PHE A 1130 -26.95 18.43 20.65
N LYS A 1131 -26.24 18.49 21.78
CA LYS A 1131 -26.56 19.37 22.92
C LYS A 1131 -25.33 20.07 23.49
N PHE A 1132 -25.55 21.16 24.23
CA PHE A 1132 -24.53 21.80 25.07
C PHE A 1132 -24.57 21.28 26.52
N TYR A 1133 -25.77 20.95 27.02
CA TYR A 1133 -26.05 20.41 28.35
C TYR A 1133 -27.19 19.37 28.29
#